data_AF-A0A074XUP8-F1
#
_entry.id   AF-A0A074XUP8-F1
#
_cell.length_a   1.000
_cell.length_b   1.000
_cell.length_c   1.000
_cell.angle_alpha   90.00
_cell.angle_beta   90.00
_cell.angle_gamma   90.00
#
_symmetry.space_group_name_H-M   'P 1'
#
loop_
_entity.id
_entity.type
_entity.pdbx_description
1 polymer ?
#
loop_
_entity_poly.entity_id
_entity_poly.type
_entity_poly.pdbx_seq_one_letter_code
_entity_poly.pdbx_strand_id
1 'polypeptide(L)'
;MTTHTHKHIPTTATSHPDNPIPTEPVAIPQGSMSPSKRSVHSQSQSPRSSGDSLGESMAWSEGTLESEISTPSTELHDQFEDLTPKDKKSPIETEVSKRRASTHLITSTADDIRKLLGTGETGTKFLQKYCCGGGCCQLKTLPPDTARPGFIPVVLPDNDAFRGLGLKINALTLDTGLSDIVELPKPNISLEPVSKDEAPSHQSTVDVHPPTFVQPHPPYDVYSAPVFHARQLTNEGAEKRTVHFDIDITDYPKEGDIDFKVGGAVGVCPPNEAAAVDSIFNRIGTPKFLRNKPVMLKTAGGRWPTIWGDEMPRELLTTRRELLTWCVDIASTPPTKQLFRVLAEYADAKNERKILEYMSSAQGQGAFCDIRTGPNITLLHLLEAFPSSRPPFELLMGCLNQLMPRFYSLSNDPHVSSDREGLAGRRLVEIAVTVHENPGYDGKMRTGVGSGYLERVARHFIDAEKKAKQSGGEVEMPTVRIPMFRGLMANPLSKKFDSDGPMIMIGAGVGMAPFRGFILNRLRNSKCANKIWLIQGVRDSTLDEIYSGELGDHEKQIKKVVQSRAKPPVDQSDAGVVDIQPRKGGETTGKVVSEVQANKAAKYVQDEVRMQADIVWFVINALDGRIFVCGSSRGMGEGVEEALIDVAMDKGNLNFEEAKDFWAQKRDVGQYVAETW
;
A
#
# COMPACT_ATOMS: atom_id res chain seq x y z
N MET A 1 -12.74 -30.77 38.16
CA MET A 1 -12.84 -32.13 37.61
C MET A 1 -14.26 -32.34 37.12
N THR A 2 -14.46 -32.21 35.82
CA THR A 2 -15.69 -32.61 35.11
C THR A 2 -15.29 -32.94 33.69
N THR A 3 -15.34 -34.23 33.38
CA THR A 3 -14.96 -34.86 32.12
C THR A 3 -16.11 -34.78 31.12
N HIS A 4 -15.91 -34.15 29.98
CA HIS A 4 -16.83 -34.25 28.84
C HIS A 4 -16.40 -35.41 27.93
N THR A 5 -17.20 -36.48 27.93
CA THR A 5 -17.12 -37.62 27.03
C THR A 5 -17.70 -37.23 25.65
N HIS A 6 -16.85 -37.18 24.62
CA HIS A 6 -17.32 -37.05 23.24
C HIS A 6 -17.98 -38.36 22.78
N LYS A 7 -19.24 -38.26 22.35
CA LYS A 7 -20.01 -39.34 21.73
C LYS A 7 -19.43 -39.66 20.34
N HIS A 8 -19.33 -40.97 20.09
CA HIS A 8 -19.07 -41.69 18.84
C HIS A 8 -19.07 -40.86 17.53
N ILE A 9 -17.93 -40.84 16.86
CA ILE A 9 -17.82 -40.49 15.44
C ILE A 9 -18.26 -41.73 14.62
N PRO A 10 -19.21 -41.63 13.68
CA PRO A 10 -19.59 -42.74 12.83
C PRO A 10 -18.46 -43.08 11.87
N THR A 11 -18.03 -44.35 11.84
CA THR A 11 -17.09 -44.85 10.83
C THR A 11 -17.84 -45.09 9.52
N THR A 12 -17.34 -44.55 8.42
CA THR A 12 -17.79 -44.91 7.08
C THR A 12 -16.66 -45.64 6.35
N ALA A 13 -16.98 -46.38 5.28
CA ALA A 13 -15.99 -47.17 4.54
C ALA A 13 -14.85 -46.33 3.91
N THR A 14 -14.98 -45.00 3.91
CA THR A 14 -14.03 -44.05 3.29
C THR A 14 -13.34 -43.11 4.30
N SER A 15 -13.58 -43.26 5.62
CA SER A 15 -12.86 -42.49 6.66
C SER A 15 -12.72 -43.26 7.98
N HIS A 16 -11.50 -43.29 8.53
CA HIS A 16 -11.16 -43.96 9.80
C HIS A 16 -10.40 -43.01 10.73
N PRO A 17 -10.66 -43.00 12.05
CA PRO A 17 -10.04 -42.05 12.99
C PRO A 17 -8.51 -42.12 13.07
N ASP A 18 -7.91 -43.27 12.76
CA ASP A 18 -6.45 -43.47 12.76
C ASP A 18 -5.78 -43.24 11.39
N ASN A 19 -6.53 -42.81 10.37
CA ASN A 19 -5.98 -42.55 9.02
C ASN A 19 -6.53 -41.22 8.45
N PRO A 20 -5.73 -40.14 8.44
CA PRO A 20 -6.20 -38.79 8.09
C PRO A 20 -6.38 -38.55 6.57
N ILE A 21 -6.15 -39.55 5.71
CA ILE A 21 -6.23 -39.40 4.25
C ILE A 21 -7.47 -40.13 3.71
N PRO A 22 -8.53 -39.42 3.26
CA PRO A 22 -9.72 -40.03 2.67
C PRO A 22 -9.41 -40.67 1.32
N THR A 23 -10.03 -41.81 1.03
CA THR A 23 -9.94 -42.51 -0.28
C THR A 23 -11.28 -42.49 -1.00
N GLU A 24 -11.26 -42.32 -2.33
CA GLU A 24 -12.47 -42.20 -3.15
C GLU A 24 -13.24 -43.54 -3.30
N PRO A 25 -14.58 -43.53 -3.25
CA PRO A 25 -15.40 -44.72 -3.41
C PRO A 25 -15.47 -45.19 -4.87
N VAL A 26 -15.34 -46.51 -5.09
CA VAL A 26 -15.10 -47.13 -6.42
C VAL A 26 -16.37 -47.43 -7.24
N ALA A 27 -17.58 -47.10 -6.78
CA ALA A 27 -18.79 -47.34 -7.58
C ALA A 27 -19.96 -46.41 -7.22
N ILE A 28 -20.51 -45.70 -8.21
CA ILE A 28 -21.77 -44.96 -8.08
C ILE A 28 -22.78 -45.54 -9.10
N PRO A 29 -23.94 -46.08 -8.66
CA PRO A 29 -25.02 -46.48 -9.55
C PRO A 29 -25.76 -45.25 -10.07
N GLN A 30 -26.02 -45.19 -11.39
CA GLN A 30 -26.81 -44.12 -11.99
C GLN A 30 -28.32 -44.32 -11.74
N GLY A 31 -28.96 -43.35 -11.07
CA GLY A 31 -30.41 -43.27 -10.93
C GLY A 31 -30.97 -42.12 -11.76
N SER A 32 -31.91 -42.41 -12.66
CA SER A 32 -32.63 -41.44 -13.48
C SER A 32 -33.88 -40.91 -12.77
N MET A 33 -34.13 -39.60 -12.78
CA MET A 33 -35.44 -39.02 -12.46
C MET A 33 -35.91 -38.08 -13.56
N SER A 34 -37.14 -38.30 -14.02
CA SER A 34 -37.86 -37.55 -15.05
C SER A 34 -38.68 -36.39 -14.46
N PRO A 35 -38.82 -35.24 -15.15
CA PRO A 35 -39.52 -34.06 -14.62
C PRO A 35 -41.02 -34.05 -14.93
N SER A 36 -41.82 -33.57 -13.96
CA SER A 36 -43.26 -33.30 -14.10
C SER A 36 -43.53 -31.81 -14.40
N LYS A 37 -44.59 -31.55 -15.16
CA LYS A 37 -44.93 -30.28 -15.84
C LYS A 37 -45.90 -29.37 -15.05
N ARG A 38 -45.83 -28.07 -15.42
CA ARG A 38 -46.84 -26.96 -15.34
C ARG A 38 -47.06 -26.32 -13.96
N SER A 39 -47.30 -25.00 -13.84
CA SER A 39 -48.23 -24.17 -14.61
C SER A 39 -47.84 -22.67 -14.68
N VAL A 40 -48.23 -22.07 -15.81
CA VAL A 40 -48.23 -20.65 -16.18
C VAL A 40 -49.45 -19.95 -15.58
N HIS A 41 -49.33 -18.68 -15.17
CA HIS A 41 -50.43 -17.70 -15.17
C HIS A 41 -49.93 -16.30 -15.55
N SER A 42 -50.82 -15.54 -16.17
CA SER A 42 -50.61 -14.44 -17.11
C SER A 42 -51.04 -13.07 -16.57
N GLN A 43 -50.36 -12.02 -17.07
CA GLN A 43 -50.85 -10.70 -17.51
C GLN A 43 -51.71 -9.81 -16.58
N SER A 44 -51.28 -8.54 -16.43
CA SER A 44 -52.11 -7.36 -16.73
C SER A 44 -51.28 -6.07 -16.83
N GLN A 45 -51.71 -5.16 -17.72
CA GLN A 45 -51.05 -3.95 -18.22
C GLN A 45 -51.34 -2.68 -17.36
N SER A 46 -50.37 -1.73 -17.40
CA SER A 46 -50.40 -0.24 -17.59
C SER A 46 -51.67 0.60 -17.22
N PRO A 47 -51.57 1.91 -16.82
CA PRO A 47 -51.03 2.96 -17.70
C PRO A 47 -50.33 4.20 -17.08
N ARG A 48 -49.80 4.99 -18.02
CA ARG A 48 -49.07 6.27 -17.95
C ARG A 48 -49.83 7.42 -17.27
N SER A 49 -49.09 8.42 -16.78
CA SER A 49 -49.49 9.83 -16.85
C SER A 49 -48.27 10.76 -16.98
N SER A 50 -48.47 11.79 -17.80
CA SER A 50 -47.61 12.85 -18.32
C SER A 50 -47.46 14.05 -17.38
N GLY A 51 -46.46 14.91 -17.63
CA GLY A 51 -46.38 16.27 -17.08
C GLY A 51 -45.07 17.01 -17.40
N ASP A 52 -45.11 17.85 -18.44
CA ASP A 52 -44.22 19.00 -18.73
C ASP A 52 -44.15 19.95 -17.50
N SER A 53 -43.26 20.93 -17.30
CA SER A 53 -42.39 21.76 -18.15
C SER A 53 -41.60 22.75 -17.24
N LEU A 54 -40.57 23.42 -17.80
CA LEU A 54 -39.97 24.72 -17.41
C LEU A 54 -39.19 24.75 -16.07
N GLY A 55 -37.95 25.22 -15.96
CA GLY A 55 -37.18 26.17 -16.78
C GLY A 55 -37.01 27.46 -15.97
N GLU A 56 -35.88 27.63 -15.29
CA GLU A 56 -35.26 28.95 -15.08
C GLU A 56 -33.86 28.84 -14.47
N SER A 57 -32.94 29.49 -15.17
CA SER A 57 -31.53 29.67 -14.92
C SER A 57 -31.27 30.99 -14.21
N MET A 58 -30.39 31.01 -13.20
CA MET A 58 -29.61 32.21 -12.88
C MET A 58 -28.19 31.85 -12.49
N ALA A 59 -27.27 32.32 -13.32
CA ALA A 59 -25.84 32.40 -13.09
C ALA A 59 -25.52 33.49 -12.07
N TRP A 60 -24.56 33.22 -11.18
CA TRP A 60 -23.77 34.25 -10.53
C TRP A 60 -22.33 33.80 -10.42
N SER A 61 -21.48 34.81 -10.59
CA SER A 61 -20.11 34.77 -11.04
C SER A 61 -19.10 34.59 -9.91
N GLU A 62 -17.96 34.07 -10.33
CA GLU A 62 -16.60 34.10 -9.78
C GLU A 62 -16.25 35.12 -8.69
N GLY A 63 -15.39 34.66 -7.78
CA GLY A 63 -14.09 35.32 -7.60
C GLY A 63 -13.55 35.33 -6.18
N THR A 64 -12.59 34.45 -5.87
CA THR A 64 -11.57 34.77 -4.87
C THR A 64 -10.26 34.02 -5.15
N LEU A 65 -9.17 34.78 -5.22
CA LEU A 65 -7.79 34.29 -5.31
C LEU A 65 -7.35 33.70 -3.96
N GLU A 66 -6.71 32.52 -3.98
CA GLU A 66 -5.95 31.97 -2.84
C GLU A 66 -4.45 31.94 -3.18
N SER A 67 -3.64 32.42 -2.24
CA SER A 67 -2.17 32.40 -2.28
C SER A 67 -1.63 31.03 -1.84
N GLU A 68 -0.80 30.42 -2.67
CA GLU A 68 -0.21 29.09 -2.46
C GLU A 68 0.82 29.07 -1.32
N ILE A 69 0.67 28.13 -0.38
CA ILE A 69 1.70 27.71 0.57
C ILE A 69 2.28 26.38 0.05
N SER A 70 3.53 26.41 -0.39
CA SER A 70 4.23 25.24 -0.96
C SER A 70 4.86 24.36 0.12
N THR A 71 4.41 23.12 0.22
CA THR A 71 5.27 21.97 0.56
C THR A 71 5.82 21.42 -0.76
N PRO A 72 7.06 20.89 -0.83
CA PRO A 72 7.66 20.52 -2.10
C PRO A 72 6.83 19.46 -2.82
N SER A 73 6.29 19.84 -3.98
CA SER A 73 5.55 18.98 -4.89
C SER A 73 6.39 17.78 -5.31
N THR A 74 5.76 16.61 -5.39
CA THR A 74 6.39 15.40 -5.93
C THR A 74 6.31 15.32 -7.45
N GLU A 75 5.66 16.27 -8.14
CA GLU A 75 5.57 16.27 -9.60
C GLU A 75 5.58 17.72 -10.13
N LEU A 76 6.50 18.01 -11.06
CA LEU A 76 6.54 19.24 -11.85
C LEU A 76 6.25 18.86 -13.32
N HIS A 77 5.32 19.58 -13.94
CA HIS A 77 4.98 19.48 -15.36
C HIS A 77 6.18 19.87 -16.25
N ASP A 78 6.50 19.02 -17.24
CA ASP A 78 7.40 19.35 -18.34
C ASP A 78 6.60 20.07 -19.45
N GLN A 79 6.93 21.33 -19.72
CA GLN A 79 6.52 22.01 -20.96
C GLN A 79 7.53 21.70 -22.06
N PHE A 80 7.07 21.09 -23.15
CA PHE A 80 7.85 20.97 -24.39
C PHE A 80 7.71 22.27 -25.19
N GLU A 81 8.80 23.02 -25.33
CA GLU A 81 8.99 23.88 -26.49
C GLU A 81 10.17 23.37 -27.33
N ASP A 82 9.83 23.07 -28.58
CA ASP A 82 10.72 22.74 -29.67
C ASP A 82 11.63 23.94 -30.00
N LEU A 83 12.85 23.69 -30.53
CA LEU A 83 13.51 24.46 -31.60
C LEU A 83 15.03 24.16 -31.75
N THR A 84 15.38 23.87 -32.99
CA THR A 84 16.72 23.71 -33.61
C THR A 84 17.68 24.92 -33.48
N PRO A 85 19.00 24.78 -33.77
CA PRO A 85 20.09 25.50 -33.09
C PRO A 85 20.63 26.75 -33.80
N LYS A 86 21.23 27.70 -33.04
CA LYS A 86 22.33 28.60 -33.49
C LYS A 86 23.06 29.37 -32.36
N ASP A 87 24.38 29.20 -32.35
CA ASP A 87 25.52 30.10 -32.01
C ASP A 87 25.68 30.89 -30.67
N LYS A 88 26.73 30.46 -29.94
CA LYS A 88 27.83 31.22 -29.26
C LYS A 88 27.52 32.43 -28.33
N LYS A 89 27.75 32.24 -27.01
CA LYS A 89 28.89 32.77 -26.20
C LYS A 89 28.62 32.58 -24.69
N SER A 90 29.64 32.11 -23.97
CA SER A 90 29.73 31.95 -22.50
C SER A 90 29.99 33.31 -21.79
N PRO A 91 29.69 33.51 -20.48
CA PRO A 91 30.47 32.86 -19.40
C PRO A 91 29.73 32.47 -18.09
N ILE A 92 30.21 31.36 -17.50
CA ILE A 92 30.42 31.05 -16.06
C ILE A 92 29.23 31.23 -15.11
N GLU A 93 28.56 30.12 -14.76
CA GLU A 93 27.89 29.93 -13.47
C GLU A 93 28.01 28.47 -12.97
N THR A 94 28.12 28.37 -11.65
CA THR A 94 28.45 27.24 -10.77
C THR A 94 27.60 25.98 -10.98
N GLU A 95 28.24 24.84 -11.25
CA GLU A 95 27.57 23.53 -11.36
C GLU A 95 27.07 23.03 -9.98
N VAL A 96 25.76 23.12 -9.75
CA VAL A 96 25.06 22.33 -8.74
C VAL A 96 24.62 21.02 -9.40
N SER A 97 25.34 19.94 -9.07
CA SER A 97 25.00 18.57 -9.48
C SER A 97 23.66 18.13 -8.89
N LYS A 98 22.60 18.11 -9.72
CA LYS A 98 21.28 17.54 -9.38
C LYS A 98 21.35 16.00 -9.42
N ARG A 99 21.29 15.36 -8.24
CA ARG A 99 21.15 13.90 -8.12
C ARG A 99 19.68 13.49 -8.22
N ARG A 100 19.37 12.62 -9.19
CA ARG A 100 18.07 11.98 -9.45
C ARG A 100 17.78 10.91 -8.38
N ALA A 101 16.60 10.94 -7.77
CA ALA A 101 16.04 9.79 -7.03
C ALA A 101 14.92 9.18 -7.88
N SER A 102 15.10 7.95 -8.34
CA SER A 102 14.11 7.21 -9.13
C SER A 102 13.37 6.20 -8.25
N THR A 103 12.07 6.35 -8.09
CA THR A 103 11.16 5.31 -7.62
C THR A 103 10.50 4.63 -8.81
N HIS A 104 11.24 3.70 -9.43
CA HIS A 104 10.67 2.68 -10.32
C HIS A 104 11.02 1.31 -9.73
N LEU A 105 10.02 0.58 -9.23
CA LEU A 105 10.19 -0.77 -8.69
C LEU A 105 9.77 -1.79 -9.76
N ILE A 106 10.76 -2.27 -10.52
CA ILE A 106 10.60 -3.25 -11.59
C ILE A 106 10.80 -4.68 -11.03
N THR A 107 9.83 -5.55 -11.30
CA THR A 107 9.82 -7.03 -11.13
C THR A 107 9.75 -7.59 -9.71
N SER A 108 9.12 -8.76 -9.56
CA SER A 108 8.83 -9.45 -8.29
C SER A 108 9.67 -10.71 -8.06
N THR A 109 10.56 -11.06 -8.99
CA THR A 109 11.21 -12.37 -9.02
C THR A 109 12.51 -12.30 -9.83
N ALA A 110 13.61 -12.83 -9.28
CA ALA A 110 14.93 -12.81 -9.92
C ALA A 110 14.97 -13.57 -11.27
N ASP A 111 14.07 -14.54 -11.46
CA ASP A 111 13.98 -15.33 -12.69
C ASP A 111 13.24 -14.62 -13.83
N ASP A 112 12.37 -13.65 -13.53
CA ASP A 112 11.70 -12.84 -14.57
C ASP A 112 12.64 -11.79 -15.14
N ILE A 113 13.56 -11.26 -14.32
CA ILE A 113 14.65 -10.39 -14.77
C ILE A 113 15.56 -11.14 -15.75
N ARG A 114 15.85 -12.42 -15.48
CA ARG A 114 16.68 -13.26 -16.38
C ARG A 114 16.00 -13.56 -17.71
N LYS A 115 14.67 -13.71 -17.74
CA LYS A 115 13.91 -13.94 -18.98
C LYS A 115 13.78 -12.68 -19.84
N LEU A 116 13.73 -11.49 -19.22
CA LEU A 116 13.69 -10.21 -19.93
C LEU A 116 15.04 -9.88 -20.60
N LEU A 117 16.14 -10.40 -20.06
CA LEU A 117 17.51 -10.20 -20.52
C LEU A 117 17.88 -11.26 -21.56
N GLY A 118 17.38 -11.09 -22.79
CA GLY A 118 18.04 -11.70 -23.95
C GLY A 118 19.53 -11.35 -23.98
N THR A 119 20.36 -12.23 -24.54
CA THR A 119 21.84 -12.19 -24.54
C THR A 119 22.43 -11.05 -25.39
N GLY A 120 22.11 -9.78 -25.07
CA GLY A 120 22.54 -8.62 -25.85
C GLY A 120 22.91 -7.40 -24.99
N GLU A 121 23.96 -6.70 -25.43
CA GLU A 121 24.60 -5.56 -24.76
C GLU A 121 23.67 -4.33 -24.57
N THR A 122 22.52 -4.29 -25.24
CA THR A 122 21.58 -3.15 -25.24
C THR A 122 20.74 -3.01 -23.95
N GLY A 123 20.59 -4.07 -23.14
CA GLY A 123 19.85 -4.01 -21.88
C GLY A 123 20.57 -3.24 -20.75
N THR A 124 21.89 -3.05 -20.87
CA THR A 124 22.73 -2.50 -19.79
C THR A 124 22.60 -0.99 -19.60
N LYS A 125 22.27 -0.22 -20.66
CA LYS A 125 22.10 1.24 -20.58
C LYS A 125 20.79 1.66 -19.91
N PHE A 126 19.74 0.86 -20.02
CA PHE A 126 18.45 1.17 -19.39
C PHE A 126 18.50 0.95 -17.86
N LEU A 127 19.27 -0.05 -17.40
CA LEU A 127 19.40 -0.41 -15.98
C LEU A 127 20.30 0.53 -15.15
N GLN A 128 21.19 1.31 -15.77
CA GLN A 128 22.11 2.19 -15.04
C GLN A 128 21.37 3.28 -14.23
N LYS A 129 20.13 3.62 -14.62
CA LYS A 129 19.24 4.57 -13.94
C LYS A 129 18.33 3.92 -12.88
N TYR A 130 18.20 2.60 -12.84
CA TYR A 130 17.20 1.88 -12.02
C TYR A 130 17.77 0.76 -11.14
N CYS A 131 19.05 0.41 -11.29
CA CYS A 131 19.75 -0.59 -10.49
C CYS A 131 20.71 0.07 -9.50
N CYS A 132 20.35 0.11 -8.21
CA CYS A 132 21.16 0.41 -7.00
C CYS A 132 22.31 1.44 -7.06
N GLY A 133 22.45 2.23 -8.13
CA GLY A 133 23.63 3.05 -8.46
C GLY A 133 24.97 2.28 -8.56
N GLY A 134 24.97 0.95 -8.41
CA GLY A 134 26.16 0.18 -8.03
C GLY A 134 26.76 -0.72 -9.10
N GLY A 135 26.30 -0.63 -10.36
CA GLY A 135 26.89 -1.38 -11.47
C GLY A 135 26.77 -2.91 -11.33
N CYS A 136 25.57 -3.46 -11.11
CA CYS A 136 25.34 -4.92 -11.11
C CYS A 136 25.83 -5.65 -12.38
N CYS A 137 26.13 -4.92 -13.44
CA CYS A 137 26.76 -5.43 -14.67
C CYS A 137 28.25 -5.80 -14.50
N GLN A 138 28.87 -5.47 -13.37
CA GLN A 138 30.29 -5.69 -13.06
C GLN A 138 30.48 -6.44 -11.73
N LEU A 139 29.79 -7.57 -11.56
CA LEU A 139 29.95 -8.42 -10.37
C LEU A 139 31.38 -8.96 -10.30
N LYS A 140 32.19 -8.42 -9.38
CA LYS A 140 33.44 -9.04 -8.93
C LYS A 140 33.08 -10.24 -8.05
N THR A 141 32.65 -11.35 -8.66
CA THR A 141 32.33 -12.56 -7.91
C THR A 141 33.58 -13.12 -7.24
N LEU A 142 33.44 -13.60 -6.00
CA LEU A 142 34.53 -14.34 -5.36
C LEU A 142 34.79 -15.61 -6.18
N PRO A 143 36.02 -15.86 -6.63
CA PRO A 143 36.33 -17.09 -7.35
C PRO A 143 36.00 -18.29 -6.44
N PRO A 144 35.24 -19.29 -6.92
CA PRO A 144 34.74 -20.39 -6.10
C PRO A 144 35.84 -21.44 -5.84
N ASP A 145 37.09 -21.04 -5.65
CA ASP A 145 38.19 -21.95 -5.36
C ASP A 145 38.16 -22.39 -3.89
N THR A 146 37.03 -22.97 -3.52
CA THR A 146 36.79 -23.72 -2.28
C THR A 146 37.66 -24.98 -2.20
N ALA A 147 38.31 -25.36 -3.31
CA ALA A 147 39.24 -26.47 -3.42
C ALA A 147 40.70 -26.09 -3.12
N ARG A 148 41.01 -24.79 -2.93
CA ARG A 148 42.37 -24.35 -2.61
C ARG A 148 42.88 -24.99 -1.31
N PRO A 149 44.14 -25.46 -1.26
CA PRO A 149 44.73 -25.97 -0.02
C PRO A 149 44.68 -24.90 1.09
N GLY A 150 44.11 -25.25 2.25
CA GLY A 150 43.97 -24.31 3.37
C GLY A 150 42.75 -23.38 3.30
N PHE A 151 41.78 -23.65 2.42
CA PHE A 151 40.47 -22.96 2.45
C PHE A 151 39.78 -23.19 3.80
N ILE A 152 39.58 -22.13 4.57
CA ILE A 152 38.78 -22.14 5.80
C ILE A 152 37.64 -21.13 5.62
N PRO A 153 36.39 -21.59 5.43
CA PRO A 153 35.26 -20.68 5.27
C PRO A 153 35.05 -19.87 6.55
N VAL A 154 34.51 -18.66 6.40
CA VAL A 154 34.08 -17.86 7.55
C VAL A 154 33.04 -18.65 8.35
N VAL A 155 33.25 -18.77 9.65
CA VAL A 155 32.27 -19.36 10.56
C VAL A 155 31.02 -18.49 10.58
N LEU A 156 29.89 -19.05 10.15
CA LEU A 156 28.62 -18.33 10.12
C LEU A 156 28.05 -18.18 11.54
N PRO A 157 27.41 -17.04 11.86
CA PRO A 157 26.66 -16.91 13.10
C PRO A 157 25.57 -17.98 13.21
N ASP A 158 25.55 -18.71 14.33
CA ASP A 158 24.57 -19.76 14.58
C ASP A 158 23.33 -19.19 15.29
N ASN A 159 22.50 -18.48 14.54
CA ASN A 159 21.21 -17.98 15.01
C ASN A 159 20.18 -17.90 13.87
N ASP A 160 18.90 -17.95 14.23
CA ASP A 160 17.80 -17.95 13.26
C ASP A 160 17.72 -16.66 12.46
N ALA A 161 18.07 -15.52 13.07
CA ALA A 161 18.12 -14.23 12.38
C ALA A 161 19.14 -14.27 11.22
N PHE A 162 20.34 -14.78 11.43
CA PHE A 162 21.36 -14.91 10.39
C PHE A 162 20.93 -15.88 9.30
N ARG A 163 20.39 -17.05 9.67
CA ARG A 163 19.83 -18.01 8.70
C ARG A 163 18.73 -17.37 7.84
N GLY A 164 17.87 -16.56 8.45
CA GLY A 164 16.79 -15.83 7.79
C GLY A 164 17.26 -14.77 6.79
N LEU A 165 18.53 -14.36 6.81
CA LEU A 165 19.08 -13.46 5.78
C LEU A 165 19.30 -14.19 4.43
N GLY A 166 19.39 -15.52 4.43
CA GLY A 166 19.58 -16.30 3.20
C GLY A 166 20.87 -15.99 2.43
N LEU A 167 21.91 -15.49 3.11
CA LEU A 167 23.15 -15.04 2.48
C LEU A 167 23.93 -16.20 1.85
N LYS A 168 24.25 -16.06 0.56
CA LYS A 168 25.08 -17.02 -0.20
C LYS A 168 26.55 -16.61 -0.17
N ILE A 169 27.26 -16.99 0.89
CA ILE A 169 28.64 -16.55 1.15
C ILE A 169 29.65 -17.70 1.36
N ASN A 170 29.37 -18.87 0.79
CA ASN A 170 30.15 -20.09 1.02
C ASN A 170 31.62 -20.01 0.58
N ALA A 171 31.96 -19.08 -0.34
CA ALA A 171 33.32 -18.85 -0.80
C ALA A 171 34.10 -17.83 0.06
N LEU A 172 33.45 -17.18 1.04
CA LEU A 172 34.08 -16.15 1.86
C LEU A 172 34.95 -16.78 2.94
N THR A 173 36.18 -16.29 3.07
CA THR A 173 37.14 -16.63 4.13
C THR A 173 37.61 -15.36 4.86
N LEU A 174 38.23 -15.52 6.04
CA LEU A 174 38.74 -14.36 6.79
C LEU A 174 39.86 -13.60 6.06
N ASP A 175 40.69 -14.33 5.31
CA ASP A 175 41.81 -13.81 4.49
C ASP A 175 41.38 -13.27 3.12
N THR A 176 40.10 -13.41 2.74
CA THR A 176 39.60 -12.93 1.43
C THR A 176 39.86 -11.43 1.27
N GLY A 177 40.58 -11.01 0.23
CA GLY A 177 40.77 -9.60 -0.09
C GLY A 177 39.45 -8.96 -0.55
N LEU A 178 39.00 -7.91 0.15
CA LEU A 178 37.81 -7.14 -0.20
C LEU A 178 38.26 -5.78 -0.72
N SER A 179 37.69 -5.34 -1.84
CA SER A 179 37.96 -4.03 -2.43
C SER A 179 36.72 -3.16 -2.42
N ASP A 180 36.92 -1.85 -2.52
CA ASP A 180 35.84 -0.87 -2.64
C ASP A 180 34.82 -1.00 -1.49
N ILE A 181 35.31 -1.30 -0.28
CA ILE A 181 34.49 -1.26 0.94
C ILE A 181 34.05 0.19 1.14
N VAL A 182 32.76 0.40 1.33
CA VAL A 182 32.20 1.73 1.63
C VAL A 182 32.91 2.36 2.82
N GLU A 183 33.27 3.64 2.72
CA GLU A 183 33.92 4.36 3.81
C GLU A 183 33.00 4.47 5.03
N LEU A 184 33.59 4.47 6.23
CA LEU A 184 32.82 4.66 7.46
C LEU A 184 32.21 6.08 7.45
N PRO A 185 30.88 6.22 7.58
CA PRO A 185 30.25 7.53 7.61
C PRO A 185 30.69 8.30 8.87
N LYS A 186 30.87 9.62 8.71
CA LYS A 186 31.15 10.52 9.82
C LYS A 186 29.84 10.80 10.59
N PRO A 187 29.88 10.94 11.93
CA PRO A 187 28.70 11.36 12.69
C PRO A 187 28.25 12.74 12.22
N ASN A 188 27.00 12.84 11.78
CA ASN A 188 26.33 14.09 11.42
C ASN A 188 25.37 14.59 12.52
N ILE A 189 25.27 13.84 13.60
CA ILE A 189 24.45 14.14 14.77
C ILE A 189 25.26 13.93 16.05
N SER A 190 24.99 14.72 17.08
CA SER A 190 25.54 14.54 18.43
C SER A 190 24.45 14.63 19.48
N LEU A 191 24.61 13.86 20.56
CA LEU A 191 23.72 13.89 21.73
C LEU A 191 24.50 14.37 22.95
N GLU A 192 24.31 15.63 23.30
CA GLU A 192 24.99 16.25 24.42
C GLU A 192 24.16 16.10 25.72
N PRO A 193 24.80 15.86 26.88
CA PRO A 193 24.10 15.91 28.15
C PRO A 193 23.52 17.29 28.40
N VAL A 194 22.27 17.33 28.87
CA VAL A 194 21.59 18.57 29.24
C VAL A 194 21.97 18.96 30.66
N SER A 195 22.12 20.27 30.92
CA SER A 195 22.41 20.79 32.26
C SER A 195 21.24 20.51 33.23
N LYS A 196 21.50 20.54 34.54
CA LYS A 196 20.45 20.32 35.56
C LYS A 196 19.35 21.40 35.52
N ASP A 197 19.65 22.57 34.97
CA ASP A 197 18.74 23.72 34.92
C ASP A 197 17.79 23.64 33.70
N GLU A 198 18.23 23.01 32.61
CA GLU A 198 17.42 22.80 31.40
C GLU A 198 16.61 21.49 31.45
N ALA A 199 17.09 20.48 32.19
CA ALA A 199 16.46 19.16 32.30
C ALA A 199 15.00 19.13 32.83
N PRO A 200 14.56 19.99 33.77
CA PRO A 200 13.18 19.98 34.29
C PRO A 200 12.12 20.40 33.26
N SER A 201 12.53 21.02 32.15
CA SER A 201 11.62 21.54 31.12
C SER A 201 11.10 20.47 30.14
N HIS A 202 11.76 19.30 30.08
CA HIS A 202 11.40 18.25 29.13
C HIS A 202 10.57 17.14 29.78
N GLN A 203 9.27 17.14 29.49
CA GLN A 203 8.38 16.04 29.80
C GLN A 203 8.14 15.22 28.53
N SER A 204 8.68 14.01 28.47
CA SER A 204 8.54 13.16 27.29
C SER A 204 7.09 12.69 27.11
N THR A 205 6.57 12.83 25.90
CA THR A 205 5.22 12.37 25.49
C THR A 205 5.27 11.07 24.69
N VAL A 206 6.42 10.38 24.68
CA VAL A 206 6.78 9.34 23.70
C VAL A 206 5.75 8.21 23.54
N ASP A 207 5.00 7.88 24.59
CA ASP A 207 4.02 6.78 24.56
C ASP A 207 2.64 7.21 24.02
N VAL A 208 2.38 8.51 23.91
CA VAL A 208 1.05 9.07 23.58
C VAL A 208 1.04 10.04 22.41
N HIS A 209 2.15 10.75 22.16
CA HIS A 209 2.22 11.81 21.17
C HIS A 209 3.65 11.98 20.64
N PRO A 210 3.85 12.22 19.33
CA PRO A 210 5.16 12.60 18.82
C PRO A 210 5.69 13.89 19.49
N PRO A 211 7.02 14.07 19.58
CA PRO A 211 7.62 15.33 20.02
C PRO A 211 7.15 16.52 19.18
N THR A 212 7.13 17.72 19.76
CA THR A 212 6.61 18.95 19.10
C THR A 212 7.37 19.34 17.83
N PHE A 213 8.65 18.97 17.71
CA PHE A 213 9.43 19.20 16.48
C PHE A 213 9.08 18.23 15.34
N VAL A 214 8.26 17.20 15.58
CA VAL A 214 7.63 16.39 14.53
C VAL A 214 6.38 17.15 14.08
N GLN A 215 6.59 18.14 13.22
CA GLN A 215 5.55 19.08 12.80
C GLN A 215 5.35 19.02 11.27
N PRO A 216 4.43 18.17 10.77
CA PRO A 216 4.15 18.02 9.34
C PRO A 216 3.59 19.27 8.68
N HIS A 217 2.84 20.09 9.42
CA HIS A 217 2.08 21.21 8.89
C HIS A 217 2.28 22.50 9.70
N PRO A 218 3.47 23.12 9.69
CA PRO A 218 3.68 24.38 10.41
C PRO A 218 2.66 25.44 9.97
N PRO A 219 2.08 26.25 10.89
CA PRO A 219 2.38 26.34 12.32
C PRO A 219 1.61 25.34 13.20
N TYR A 220 0.87 24.39 12.62
CA TYR A 220 0.02 23.44 13.32
C TYR A 220 0.81 22.20 13.75
N ASP A 221 0.59 21.79 14.99
CA ASP A 221 1.15 20.56 15.53
C ASP A 221 0.36 19.33 15.06
N VAL A 222 0.97 18.15 15.20
CA VAL A 222 0.25 16.88 15.02
C VAL A 222 -0.93 16.86 16.00
N TYR A 223 -2.12 16.60 15.49
CA TYR A 223 -3.32 16.49 16.29
C TYR A 223 -3.52 15.06 16.77
N SER A 224 -3.62 14.86 18.08
CA SER A 224 -3.97 13.57 18.67
C SER A 224 -5.49 13.39 18.61
N ALA A 225 -6.01 12.74 17.57
CA ALA A 225 -7.45 12.60 17.34
C ALA A 225 -8.06 11.40 18.10
N PRO A 226 -9.18 11.56 18.84
CA PRO A 226 -9.86 10.43 19.45
C PRO A 226 -10.47 9.48 18.41
N VAL A 227 -10.34 8.18 18.64
CA VAL A 227 -11.06 7.15 17.88
C VAL A 227 -12.48 7.06 18.42
N PHE A 228 -13.47 7.40 17.58
CA PHE A 228 -14.87 7.29 17.92
C PHE A 228 -15.35 5.85 17.81
N HIS A 229 -14.96 5.16 16.74
CA HIS A 229 -15.34 3.78 16.50
C HIS A 229 -14.35 3.07 15.57
N ALA A 230 -14.22 1.75 15.71
CA ALA A 230 -13.41 0.92 14.84
C ALA A 230 -14.06 -0.45 14.63
N ARG A 231 -14.08 -0.96 13.39
CA ARG A 231 -14.63 -2.27 13.06
C ARG A 231 -13.85 -2.97 11.96
N GLN A 232 -13.85 -4.30 11.97
CA GLN A 232 -13.29 -5.08 10.88
C GLN A 232 -14.26 -5.09 9.68
N LEU A 233 -13.75 -4.86 8.47
CA LEU A 233 -14.52 -4.87 7.21
C LEU A 233 -14.49 -6.22 6.50
N THR A 234 -13.44 -7.01 6.72
CA THR A 234 -13.23 -8.32 6.09
C THR A 234 -13.65 -9.44 7.02
N ASN A 235 -14.23 -10.52 6.48
CA ASN A 235 -14.64 -11.67 7.28
C ASN A 235 -13.42 -12.52 7.72
N GLU A 236 -13.64 -13.38 8.72
CA GLU A 236 -12.63 -14.35 9.13
C GLU A 236 -12.23 -15.26 7.96
N GLY A 237 -10.93 -15.56 7.84
CA GLY A 237 -10.39 -16.31 6.71
C GLY A 237 -10.03 -15.47 5.49
N ALA A 238 -10.37 -14.18 5.46
CA ALA A 238 -9.85 -13.27 4.43
C ALA A 238 -8.31 -13.20 4.49
N GLU A 239 -7.67 -13.28 3.33
CA GLU A 239 -6.20 -13.27 3.22
C GLU A 239 -5.58 -11.97 3.74
N LYS A 240 -6.28 -10.85 3.54
CA LYS A 240 -5.87 -9.55 4.07
C LYS A 240 -6.95 -8.99 4.96
N ARG A 241 -6.55 -8.61 6.16
CA ARG A 241 -7.42 -8.01 7.16
C ARG A 241 -7.59 -6.53 6.85
N THR A 242 -8.83 -6.05 6.77
CA THR A 242 -9.11 -4.63 6.57
C THR A 242 -9.99 -4.10 7.70
N VAL A 243 -9.62 -2.94 8.23
CA VAL A 243 -10.27 -2.30 9.37
C VAL A 243 -10.74 -0.91 8.96
N HIS A 244 -11.92 -0.54 9.44
CA HIS A 244 -12.51 0.79 9.31
C HIS A 244 -12.38 1.55 10.63
N PHE A 245 -12.13 2.86 10.53
CA PHE A 245 -12.09 3.78 11.66
C PHE A 245 -13.02 4.96 11.41
N ASP A 246 -13.76 5.33 12.45
CA ASP A 246 -14.39 6.64 12.63
C ASP A 246 -13.51 7.44 13.60
N ILE A 247 -12.93 8.54 13.14
CA ILE A 247 -12.02 9.39 13.92
C ILE A 247 -12.70 10.73 14.17
N ASP A 248 -12.76 11.14 15.44
CA ASP A 248 -13.42 12.38 15.84
C ASP A 248 -12.50 13.59 15.60
N ILE A 249 -12.95 14.52 14.77
CA ILE A 249 -12.25 15.76 14.42
C ILE A 249 -13.05 17.00 14.85
N THR A 250 -14.01 16.87 15.77
CA THR A 250 -14.85 17.97 16.24
C THR A 250 -14.01 19.12 16.78
N ASP A 251 -12.96 18.79 17.54
CA ASP A 251 -12.01 19.74 18.13
C ASP A 251 -10.70 19.87 17.33
N TYR A 252 -10.69 19.45 16.05
CA TYR A 252 -9.52 19.64 15.20
C TYR A 252 -9.29 21.14 14.95
N PRO A 253 -8.05 21.66 15.08
CA PRO A 253 -7.78 23.08 14.95
C PRO A 253 -8.14 23.60 13.55
N LYS A 254 -8.75 24.79 13.48
CA LYS A 254 -9.04 25.43 12.19
C LYS A 254 -7.76 25.87 11.51
N GLU A 255 -7.58 25.44 10.26
CA GLU A 255 -6.39 25.71 9.47
C GLU A 255 -6.65 26.76 8.37
N GLY A 256 -7.02 27.97 8.79
CA GLY A 256 -7.50 29.01 7.86
C GLY A 256 -8.83 28.60 7.23
N ASP A 257 -8.94 28.76 5.91
CA ASP A 257 -10.13 28.40 5.13
C ASP A 257 -10.10 26.95 4.58
N ILE A 258 -9.08 26.17 4.95
CA ILE A 258 -8.90 24.81 4.45
C ILE A 258 -9.45 23.79 5.45
N ASP A 259 -10.26 22.85 4.96
CA ASP A 259 -10.90 21.81 5.77
C ASP A 259 -10.82 20.43 5.11
N PHE A 260 -11.16 19.39 5.86
CA PHE A 260 -11.30 18.03 5.35
C PHE A 260 -12.46 17.95 4.35
N LYS A 261 -12.27 17.24 3.24
CA LYS A 261 -13.25 17.13 2.16
C LYS A 261 -13.25 15.73 1.56
N VAL A 262 -14.37 15.33 0.95
CA VAL A 262 -14.48 14.05 0.22
C VAL A 262 -13.37 13.92 -0.80
N GLY A 263 -12.78 12.72 -0.89
CA GLY A 263 -11.61 12.47 -1.73
C GLY A 263 -10.32 13.10 -1.20
N GLY A 264 -10.34 13.76 -0.03
CA GLY A 264 -9.13 14.16 0.68
C GLY A 264 -8.47 12.97 1.38
N ALA A 265 -7.40 13.25 2.13
CA ALA A 265 -6.69 12.24 2.91
C ALA A 265 -6.34 12.75 4.31
N VAL A 266 -6.05 11.82 5.21
CA VAL A 266 -5.42 12.09 6.52
C VAL A 266 -3.99 11.60 6.49
N GLY A 267 -3.06 12.37 7.06
CA GLY A 267 -1.71 11.93 7.34
C GLY A 267 -1.63 11.42 8.78
N VAL A 268 -1.24 10.16 8.98
CA VAL A 268 -1.02 9.57 10.30
C VAL A 268 0.48 9.50 10.55
N CYS A 269 0.93 9.87 11.75
CA CYS A 269 2.31 9.72 12.19
C CYS A 269 2.42 8.46 13.06
N PRO A 270 2.66 7.24 12.53
CA PRO A 270 2.71 6.07 13.38
C PRO A 270 4.02 5.98 14.15
N PRO A 271 4.02 5.62 15.45
CA PRO A 271 5.23 5.26 16.16
C PRO A 271 5.73 3.87 15.75
N ASN A 272 7.04 3.66 15.86
CA ASN A 272 7.60 2.32 15.90
C ASN A 272 7.08 1.54 17.12
N GLU A 273 6.99 0.22 17.01
CA GLU A 273 6.52 -0.62 18.11
C GLU A 273 7.48 -0.58 19.31
N ALA A 274 6.95 -0.33 20.50
CA ALA A 274 7.74 -0.19 21.73
C ALA A 274 8.65 -1.41 22.00
N ALA A 275 8.15 -2.63 21.73
CA ALA A 275 8.93 -3.86 21.88
C ALA A 275 10.13 -3.91 20.91
N ALA A 276 9.97 -3.44 19.68
CA ALA A 276 11.06 -3.37 18.71
C ALA A 276 12.09 -2.31 19.12
N VAL A 277 11.63 -1.14 19.59
CA VAL A 277 12.50 -0.07 20.12
C VAL A 277 13.34 -0.57 21.30
N ASP A 278 12.71 -1.25 22.26
CA ASP A 278 13.41 -1.81 23.42
C ASP A 278 14.41 -2.89 23.03
N SER A 279 14.06 -3.74 22.05
CA SER A 279 14.94 -4.78 21.54
C SER A 279 16.17 -4.19 20.85
N ILE A 280 16.00 -3.13 20.06
CA ILE A 280 17.13 -2.40 19.43
C ILE A 280 18.05 -1.83 20.52
N PHE A 281 17.51 -1.13 21.52
CA PHE A 281 18.32 -0.59 22.61
C PHE A 281 19.09 -1.68 23.38
N ASN A 282 18.47 -2.83 23.59
CA ASN A 282 19.13 -3.97 24.23
C ASN A 282 20.29 -4.48 23.35
N ARG A 283 20.10 -4.59 22.03
CA ARG A 283 21.12 -5.09 21.09
C ARG A 283 22.32 -4.18 20.98
N ILE A 284 22.11 -2.86 20.87
CA ILE A 284 23.21 -1.89 20.81
C ILE A 284 23.83 -1.59 22.20
N GLY A 285 23.34 -2.23 23.27
CA GLY A 285 23.91 -2.11 24.61
C GLY A 285 23.62 -0.78 25.32
N THR A 286 22.56 -0.05 24.94
CA THR A 286 22.19 1.21 25.62
C THR A 286 21.53 0.93 26.98
N PRO A 287 22.11 1.39 28.10
CA PRO A 287 21.55 1.20 29.43
C PRO A 287 20.15 1.81 29.58
N LYS A 288 19.26 1.13 30.32
CA LYS A 288 17.86 1.57 30.50
C LYS A 288 17.73 3.01 31.00
N PHE A 289 18.58 3.42 31.95
CA PHE A 289 18.56 4.76 32.54
C PHE A 289 18.97 5.88 31.57
N LEU A 290 19.59 5.56 30.43
CA LEU A 290 19.97 6.54 29.39
C LEU A 290 18.92 6.70 28.28
N ARG A 291 18.00 5.74 28.12
CA ARG A 291 17.05 5.71 26.99
C ARG A 291 16.08 6.90 27.03
N ASN A 292 15.61 7.22 28.23
CA ASN A 292 14.63 8.29 28.49
C ASN A 292 15.28 9.54 29.11
N LYS A 293 16.61 9.57 29.23
CA LYS A 293 17.30 10.74 29.79
C LYS A 293 17.26 11.87 28.77
N PRO A 294 16.86 13.10 29.15
CA PRO A 294 16.92 14.25 28.26
C PRO A 294 18.34 14.48 27.73
N VAL A 295 18.42 14.74 26.43
CA VAL A 295 19.64 15.06 25.69
C VAL A 295 19.38 16.24 24.75
N MET A 296 20.42 17.04 24.54
CA MET A 296 20.42 18.05 23.49
C MET A 296 20.91 17.37 22.22
N LEU A 297 20.00 17.20 21.27
CA LEU A 297 20.34 16.74 19.94
C LEU A 297 20.84 17.91 19.11
N LYS A 298 22.03 17.77 18.52
CA LYS A 298 22.54 18.71 17.51
C LYS A 298 22.75 18.01 16.18
N THR A 299 22.38 18.66 15.08
CA THR A 299 22.52 18.14 13.72
C THR A 299 23.40 19.07 12.89
N ALA A 300 24.23 18.49 12.00
CA ALA A 300 25.13 19.27 11.15
C ALA A 300 24.41 20.00 9.99
N GLY A 301 23.16 19.62 9.68
CA GLY A 301 22.37 20.15 8.57
C GLY A 301 21.27 19.20 8.10
N GLY A 302 20.60 19.55 7.00
CA GLY A 302 19.50 18.76 6.44
C GLY A 302 18.22 18.86 7.28
N ARG A 303 17.29 17.92 7.10
CA ARG A 303 15.98 17.92 7.79
C ARG A 303 15.92 17.01 9.02
N TRP A 304 16.92 16.15 9.19
CA TRP A 304 17.00 15.20 10.32
C TRP A 304 16.84 15.94 11.67
N PRO A 305 16.09 15.43 12.66
CA PRO A 305 15.58 14.06 12.81
C PRO A 305 14.28 13.75 12.07
N THR A 306 13.63 14.73 11.47
CA THR A 306 12.37 14.51 10.76
C THR A 306 12.57 14.69 9.25
N ILE A 307 11.47 14.60 8.50
CA ILE A 307 11.47 14.98 7.08
C ILE A 307 10.96 16.41 6.86
N TRP A 308 10.60 17.08 7.95
CA TRP A 308 9.88 18.35 7.97
C TRP A 308 10.81 19.52 8.24
N GLY A 309 10.35 20.72 7.86
CA GLY A 309 11.09 21.97 8.00
C GLY A 309 12.25 22.12 7.01
N ASP A 310 12.96 23.24 7.16
CA ASP A 310 14.03 23.62 6.24
C ASP A 310 15.30 22.78 6.39
N GLU A 311 16.16 22.80 5.36
CA GLU A 311 17.47 22.16 5.40
C GLU A 311 18.45 23.01 6.20
N MET A 312 18.50 22.79 7.51
CA MET A 312 19.32 23.59 8.42
C MET A 312 19.82 22.77 9.62
N PRO A 313 20.93 23.16 10.26
CA PRO A 313 21.31 22.63 11.56
C PRO A 313 20.20 22.83 12.58
N ARG A 314 20.01 21.86 13.47
CA ARG A 314 18.97 21.89 14.52
C ARG A 314 19.58 21.61 15.88
N GLU A 315 19.08 22.30 16.89
CA GLU A 315 19.31 21.99 18.30
C GLU A 315 17.95 21.69 18.96
N LEU A 316 17.74 20.45 19.40
CA LEU A 316 16.44 19.95 19.85
C LEU A 316 16.58 19.21 21.19
N LEU A 317 15.74 19.56 22.16
CA LEU A 317 15.64 18.84 23.43
C LEU A 317 14.76 17.61 23.27
N THR A 318 15.32 16.42 23.46
CA THR A 318 14.64 15.13 23.21
C THR A 318 15.22 13.99 24.05
N THR A 319 14.75 12.76 23.82
CA THR A 319 15.35 11.53 24.34
C THR A 319 15.73 10.57 23.22
N ARG A 320 16.65 9.64 23.50
CA ARG A 320 16.98 8.55 22.56
C ARG A 320 15.74 7.73 22.19
N ARG A 321 14.83 7.51 23.15
CA ARG A 321 13.59 6.77 22.92
C ARG A 321 12.68 7.49 21.94
N GLU A 322 12.52 8.81 22.07
CA GLU A 322 11.71 9.61 21.14
C GLU A 322 12.21 9.53 19.71
N LEU A 323 13.54 9.61 19.52
CA LEU A 323 14.16 9.48 18.20
C LEU A 323 13.88 8.11 17.57
N LEU A 324 14.07 7.01 18.30
CA LEU A 324 13.78 5.67 17.79
C LEU A 324 12.27 5.40 17.63
N THR A 325 11.41 6.05 18.40
CA THR A 325 9.97 5.81 18.37
C THR A 325 9.30 6.57 17.22
N TRP A 326 9.68 7.83 17.02
CA TRP A 326 8.94 8.75 16.15
C TRP A 326 9.71 9.29 14.94
N CYS A 327 11.05 9.18 14.94
CA CYS A 327 11.86 9.92 13.98
C CYS A 327 12.57 9.02 12.96
N VAL A 328 12.87 7.77 13.29
CA VAL A 328 13.72 6.90 12.47
C VAL A 328 12.98 5.67 12.00
N ASP A 329 13.11 5.33 10.71
CA ASP A 329 12.55 4.11 10.15
C ASP A 329 13.47 2.90 10.43
N ILE A 330 12.94 1.93 11.19
CA ILE A 330 13.67 0.72 11.59
C ILE A 330 13.21 -0.54 10.84
N ALA A 331 12.16 -0.44 10.01
CA ALA A 331 11.47 -1.63 9.50
C ALA A 331 10.87 -1.52 8.08
N SER A 332 10.80 -0.32 7.49
CA SER A 332 10.13 -0.10 6.21
C SER A 332 11.10 -0.08 5.03
N THR A 333 12.31 0.45 5.24
CA THR A 333 13.31 0.65 4.19
C THR A 333 14.35 -0.48 4.15
N PRO A 334 14.69 -1.00 2.95
CA PRO A 334 15.74 -1.99 2.82
C PRO A 334 17.11 -1.46 3.28
N PRO A 335 17.95 -2.30 3.91
CA PRO A 335 19.29 -1.90 4.38
C PRO A 335 20.18 -1.23 3.32
N THR A 336 21.04 -0.34 3.76
CA THR A 336 22.03 0.38 2.94
C THR A 336 23.44 -0.17 3.18
N LYS A 337 24.36 0.02 2.23
CA LYS A 337 25.77 -0.35 2.44
C LYS A 337 26.42 0.43 3.59
N GLN A 338 26.01 1.67 3.83
CA GLN A 338 26.47 2.47 4.97
C GLN A 338 26.09 1.82 6.30
N LEU A 339 24.85 1.31 6.41
CA LEU A 339 24.43 0.55 7.60
C LEU A 339 25.31 -0.69 7.81
N PHE A 340 25.53 -1.50 6.77
CA PHE A 340 26.44 -2.66 6.87
C PHE A 340 27.86 -2.27 7.26
N ARG A 341 28.38 -1.17 6.72
CA ARG A 341 29.72 -0.66 7.04
C ARG A 341 29.85 -0.25 8.50
N VAL A 342 28.85 0.44 9.05
CA VAL A 342 28.82 0.81 10.47
C VAL A 342 28.72 -0.42 11.35
N LEU A 343 27.84 -1.38 11.00
CA LEU A 343 27.75 -2.63 11.76
C LEU A 343 29.09 -3.39 11.76
N ALA A 344 29.81 -3.40 10.64
CA ALA A 344 31.12 -4.05 10.53
C ALA A 344 32.16 -3.46 11.49
N GLU A 345 32.24 -2.13 11.54
CA GLU A 345 33.21 -1.41 12.40
C GLU A 345 33.07 -1.80 13.86
N TYR A 346 31.82 -1.93 14.32
CA TYR A 346 31.48 -2.16 15.72
C TYR A 346 31.14 -3.63 16.03
N ALA A 347 31.47 -4.56 15.13
CA ALA A 347 31.37 -6.00 15.37
C ALA A 347 32.66 -6.52 16.03
N ASP A 348 32.55 -7.04 17.25
CA ASP A 348 33.69 -7.63 17.98
C ASP A 348 34.17 -8.95 17.35
N ALA A 349 33.23 -9.74 16.83
CA ALA A 349 33.53 -11.06 16.27
C ALA A 349 34.10 -10.92 14.85
N LYS A 350 35.31 -11.46 14.61
CA LYS A 350 36.04 -11.33 13.33
C LYS A 350 35.25 -11.88 12.15
N ASN A 351 34.50 -12.97 12.35
CA ASN A 351 33.65 -13.58 11.35
C ASN A 351 32.46 -12.67 10.97
N GLU A 352 31.75 -12.12 11.95
CA GLU A 352 30.64 -11.18 11.72
C GLU A 352 31.13 -9.92 11.00
N ARG A 353 32.22 -9.33 11.49
CA ARG A 353 32.88 -8.19 10.85
C ARG A 353 33.19 -8.47 9.39
N LYS A 354 33.80 -9.62 9.08
CA LYS A 354 34.15 -9.99 7.71
C LYS A 354 32.94 -10.09 6.79
N ILE A 355 31.83 -10.67 7.28
CA ILE A 355 30.59 -10.79 6.52
C ILE A 355 30.00 -9.40 6.24
N LEU A 356 29.97 -8.52 7.24
CA LEU A 356 29.45 -7.15 7.10
C LEU A 356 30.32 -6.28 6.18
N GLU A 357 31.66 -6.41 6.23
CA GLU A 357 32.58 -5.81 5.25
C GLU A 357 32.31 -6.33 3.84
N TYR A 358 32.09 -7.64 3.69
CA TYR A 358 31.72 -8.23 2.40
C TYR A 358 30.44 -7.59 1.85
N MET A 359 29.38 -7.46 2.66
CA MET A 359 28.11 -6.83 2.27
C MET A 359 28.25 -5.35 1.86
N SER A 360 29.30 -4.67 2.32
CA SER A 360 29.60 -3.27 1.98
C SER A 360 30.72 -3.12 0.93
N SER A 361 31.25 -4.22 0.38
CA SER A 361 32.32 -4.24 -0.63
C SER A 361 31.80 -4.33 -2.08
N ALA A 362 32.72 -4.31 -3.05
CA ALA A 362 32.40 -4.68 -4.44
C ALA A 362 32.07 -6.17 -4.59
N GLN A 363 32.77 -7.04 -3.86
CA GLN A 363 32.61 -8.50 -3.96
C GLN A 363 31.23 -8.96 -3.46
N GLY A 364 30.68 -8.28 -2.46
CA GLY A 364 29.34 -8.57 -1.93
C GLY A 364 28.18 -7.90 -2.64
N GLN A 365 28.41 -7.23 -3.79
CA GLN A 365 27.36 -6.51 -4.50
C GLN A 365 26.15 -7.39 -4.84
N GLY A 366 26.37 -8.64 -5.26
CA GLY A 366 25.29 -9.58 -5.56
C GLY A 366 24.44 -9.91 -4.32
N ALA A 367 25.09 -10.29 -3.22
CA ALA A 367 24.40 -10.60 -1.97
C ALA A 367 23.67 -9.38 -1.38
N PHE A 368 24.23 -8.19 -1.52
CA PHE A 368 23.59 -6.94 -1.13
C PHE A 368 22.33 -6.65 -1.95
N CYS A 369 22.37 -6.88 -3.27
CA CYS A 369 21.20 -6.74 -4.13
C CYS A 369 20.10 -7.75 -3.78
N ASP A 370 20.47 -9.01 -3.53
CA ASP A 370 19.53 -10.05 -3.11
C ASP A 370 18.80 -9.69 -1.80
N ILE A 371 19.50 -9.10 -0.82
CA ILE A 371 18.86 -8.60 0.42
C ILE A 371 17.88 -7.46 0.13
N ARG A 372 18.19 -6.56 -0.81
CA ARG A 372 17.34 -5.39 -1.10
C ARG A 372 16.11 -5.71 -1.93
N THR A 373 16.19 -6.73 -2.77
CA THR A 373 15.07 -7.18 -3.61
C THR A 373 14.31 -8.34 -3.00
N GLY A 374 14.88 -8.99 -1.97
CA GLY A 374 14.33 -10.16 -1.29
C GLY A 374 13.45 -9.81 -0.08
N PRO A 375 13.54 -10.56 1.03
CA PRO A 375 12.66 -10.37 2.19
C PRO A 375 12.81 -8.97 2.79
N ASN A 376 11.73 -8.45 3.39
CA ASN A 376 11.72 -7.13 4.03
C ASN A 376 12.53 -7.12 5.34
N ILE A 377 13.86 -7.11 5.22
CA ILE A 377 14.85 -7.12 6.32
C ILE A 377 14.76 -5.81 7.12
N THR A 378 14.64 -5.94 8.44
CA THR A 378 14.59 -4.80 9.37
C THR A 378 15.95 -4.55 10.02
N LEU A 379 16.11 -3.38 10.65
CA LEU A 379 17.29 -3.09 11.47
C LEU A 379 17.45 -4.11 12.61
N LEU A 380 16.34 -4.44 13.29
CA LEU A 380 16.37 -5.40 14.39
C LEU A 380 16.84 -6.77 13.89
N HIS A 381 16.34 -7.25 12.75
CA HIS A 381 16.81 -8.51 12.15
C HIS A 381 18.33 -8.50 11.92
N LEU A 382 18.91 -7.42 11.39
CA LEU A 382 20.36 -7.32 11.23
C LEU A 382 21.13 -7.35 12.57
N LEU A 383 20.66 -6.60 13.58
CA LEU A 383 21.30 -6.59 14.91
C LEU A 383 21.20 -7.95 15.62
N GLU A 384 20.17 -8.74 15.31
CA GLU A 384 20.00 -10.10 15.83
C GLU A 384 20.85 -11.12 15.07
N ALA A 385 21.01 -10.93 13.76
CA ALA A 385 21.87 -11.76 12.92
C ALA A 385 23.36 -11.59 13.25
N PHE A 386 23.77 -10.37 13.64
CA PHE A 386 25.14 -9.99 13.97
C PHE A 386 25.24 -9.49 15.43
N PRO A 387 25.08 -10.37 16.43
CA PRO A 387 24.97 -9.99 17.84
C PRO A 387 26.24 -9.39 18.45
N SER A 388 27.40 -9.53 17.81
CA SER A 388 28.64 -8.89 18.26
C SER A 388 28.74 -7.42 17.85
N SER A 389 27.84 -6.95 16.96
CA SER A 389 27.81 -5.57 16.48
C SER A 389 27.08 -4.65 17.46
N ARG A 390 27.79 -3.66 18.01
CA ARG A 390 27.25 -2.67 18.96
C ARG A 390 27.59 -1.24 18.55
N PRO A 391 27.03 -0.74 17.44
CA PRO A 391 27.33 0.61 16.96
C PRO A 391 26.85 1.68 17.95
N PRO A 392 27.58 2.81 18.08
CA PRO A 392 27.11 3.99 18.79
C PRO A 392 25.77 4.46 18.22
N PHE A 393 24.90 4.94 19.11
CA PHE A 393 23.54 5.35 18.76
C PHE A 393 23.54 6.42 17.67
N GLU A 394 24.41 7.42 17.79
CA GLU A 394 24.53 8.56 16.90
C GLU A 394 24.88 8.14 15.46
N LEU A 395 25.86 7.25 15.31
CA LEU A 395 26.28 6.71 14.01
C LEU A 395 25.21 5.81 13.39
N LEU A 396 24.55 4.99 14.21
CA LEU A 396 23.49 4.12 13.73
C LEU A 396 22.31 4.93 13.20
N MET A 397 21.86 5.94 13.95
CA MET A 397 20.72 6.78 13.56
C MET A 397 21.03 7.62 12.32
N GLY A 398 22.27 8.08 12.15
CA GLY A 398 22.70 8.81 10.95
C GLY A 398 22.70 7.97 9.65
N CYS A 399 22.64 6.64 9.74
CA CYS A 399 22.59 5.73 8.59
C CYS A 399 21.17 5.32 8.18
N LEU A 400 20.16 5.67 8.98
CA LEU A 400 18.79 5.25 8.80
C LEU A 400 17.96 6.40 8.23
N ASN A 401 16.93 6.03 7.46
CA ASN A 401 15.98 7.02 6.94
C ASN A 401 15.06 7.51 8.04
N GLN A 402 14.50 8.70 7.87
CA GLN A 402 13.48 9.22 8.76
C GLN A 402 12.16 8.45 8.60
N LEU A 403 11.40 8.39 9.70
CA LEU A 403 10.11 7.73 9.73
C LEU A 403 9.05 8.59 9.03
N MET A 404 8.48 8.08 7.95
CA MET A 404 7.47 8.79 7.15
C MET A 404 6.07 8.73 7.77
N PRO A 405 5.23 9.77 7.65
CA PRO A 405 3.79 9.63 7.88
C PRO A 405 3.17 8.67 6.85
N ARG A 406 2.00 8.12 7.16
CA ARG A 406 1.21 7.29 6.24
C ARG A 406 -0.11 7.98 5.93
N PHE A 407 -0.43 8.07 4.64
CA PHE A 407 -1.65 8.72 4.17
C PHE A 407 -2.76 7.72 3.92
N TYR A 408 -3.99 8.11 4.26
CA TYR A 408 -5.20 7.30 4.06
C TYR A 408 -6.31 8.17 3.49
N SER A 409 -6.94 7.72 2.41
CA SER A 409 -8.03 8.44 1.75
C SER A 409 -9.30 8.43 2.61
N LEU A 410 -9.98 9.57 2.66
CA LEU A 410 -11.25 9.73 3.37
C LEU A 410 -12.35 8.94 2.67
N SER A 411 -13.17 8.23 3.44
CA SER A 411 -14.26 7.38 2.96
C SER A 411 -15.67 7.90 3.26
N ASN A 412 -15.75 9.14 3.71
CA ASN A 412 -16.98 9.88 3.98
C ASN A 412 -16.81 11.37 3.65
N ASP A 413 -17.92 12.11 3.69
CA ASP A 413 -17.89 13.57 3.83
C ASP A 413 -17.93 13.96 5.31
N PRO A 414 -16.90 14.63 5.85
CA PRO A 414 -16.87 15.03 7.25
C PRO A 414 -17.86 16.16 7.61
N HIS A 415 -18.39 16.89 6.62
CA HIS A 415 -19.34 17.99 6.89
C HIS A 415 -20.74 17.50 7.25
N VAL A 416 -21.01 16.22 6.97
CA VAL A 416 -22.36 15.66 7.04
C VAL A 416 -22.45 14.47 7.98
N SER A 417 -21.37 14.17 8.70
CA SER A 417 -21.37 13.14 9.74
C SER A 417 -22.35 13.46 10.87
N SER A 418 -22.55 14.74 11.16
CA SER A 418 -23.48 15.22 12.18
C SER A 418 -24.95 14.95 11.87
N ASP A 419 -25.28 14.72 10.59
CA ASP A 419 -26.65 14.41 10.15
C ASP A 419 -27.07 12.99 10.55
N ARG A 420 -26.13 12.13 10.93
CA ARG A 420 -26.42 10.74 11.30
C ARG A 420 -26.96 10.67 12.73
N GLU A 421 -27.87 9.73 12.96
CA GLU A 421 -28.49 9.50 14.26
C GLU A 421 -27.43 9.29 15.36
N GLY A 422 -27.55 10.01 16.47
CA GLY A 422 -26.62 9.92 17.60
C GLY A 422 -25.30 10.68 17.45
N LEU A 423 -25.06 11.35 16.32
CA LEU A 423 -23.81 12.09 16.05
C LEU A 423 -23.97 13.62 16.01
N ALA A 424 -25.07 14.14 16.54
CA ALA A 424 -25.33 15.59 16.57
C ALA A 424 -24.15 16.36 17.19
N GLY A 425 -23.66 17.35 16.45
CA GLY A 425 -22.52 18.17 16.86
C GLY A 425 -21.14 17.53 16.68
N ARG A 426 -21.05 16.28 16.19
CA ARG A 426 -19.77 15.60 15.94
C ARG A 426 -19.36 15.63 14.47
N ARG A 427 -18.07 15.89 14.25
CA ARG A 427 -17.41 15.81 12.94
C ARG A 427 -16.52 14.58 12.91
N LEU A 428 -16.80 13.64 12.00
CA LEU A 428 -16.03 12.40 11.87
C LEU A 428 -15.33 12.32 10.52
N VAL A 429 -14.08 11.88 10.53
CA VAL A 429 -13.37 11.41 9.33
C VAL A 429 -13.26 9.90 9.37
N GLU A 430 -13.54 9.27 8.23
CA GLU A 430 -13.59 7.81 8.12
C GLU A 430 -12.52 7.29 7.19
N ILE A 431 -11.79 6.25 7.60
CA ILE A 431 -10.75 5.62 6.78
C ILE A 431 -10.86 4.10 6.77
N ALA A 432 -10.40 3.48 5.69
CA ALA A 432 -10.21 2.03 5.60
C ALA A 432 -8.72 1.69 5.50
N VAL A 433 -8.28 0.69 6.27
CA VAL A 433 -6.87 0.32 6.40
C VAL A 433 -6.73 -1.18 6.21
N THR A 434 -6.04 -1.61 5.15
CA THR A 434 -5.61 -3.00 5.00
C THR A 434 -4.30 -3.21 5.76
N VAL A 435 -4.28 -4.23 6.63
CA VAL A 435 -3.08 -4.62 7.37
C VAL A 435 -2.07 -5.24 6.40
N HIS A 436 -0.87 -4.66 6.37
CA HIS A 436 0.24 -5.20 5.59
C HIS A 436 1.04 -6.15 6.47
N GLU A 437 1.24 -7.38 6.01
CA GLU A 437 1.98 -8.41 6.73
C GLU A 437 3.12 -8.93 5.87
N ASN A 438 4.24 -9.24 6.52
CA ASN A 438 5.42 -9.82 5.93
C ASN A 438 5.90 -10.99 6.80
N PRO A 439 6.39 -12.09 6.21
CA PRO A 439 7.01 -13.15 7.00
C PRO A 439 8.26 -12.62 7.71
N GLY A 440 8.32 -12.84 9.02
CA GLY A 440 9.51 -12.67 9.84
C GLY A 440 10.42 -13.89 9.74
N TYR A 441 11.70 -13.70 10.08
CA TYR A 441 12.67 -14.79 10.10
C TYR A 441 12.36 -15.83 11.21
N ASP A 442 11.58 -15.45 12.21
CA ASP A 442 11.13 -16.28 13.34
C ASP A 442 9.86 -17.10 13.00
N GLY A 443 9.42 -17.05 11.73
CA GLY A 443 8.21 -17.73 11.25
C GLY A 443 6.91 -17.01 11.59
N LYS A 444 6.94 -15.88 12.31
CA LYS A 444 5.76 -15.08 12.61
C LYS A 444 5.52 -14.04 11.52
N MET A 445 4.27 -13.62 11.35
CA MET A 445 3.95 -12.48 10.49
C MET A 445 4.25 -11.18 11.23
N ARG A 446 4.99 -10.29 10.57
CA ARG A 446 5.29 -8.93 11.01
C ARG A 446 4.42 -7.95 10.24
N THR A 447 3.81 -7.02 10.95
CA THR A 447 2.99 -5.97 10.34
C THR A 447 3.83 -4.80 9.81
N GLY A 448 3.27 -4.03 8.87
CA GLY A 448 3.81 -2.72 8.48
C GLY A 448 3.74 -1.73 9.66
N VAL A 449 4.59 -0.69 9.66
CA VAL A 449 4.65 0.28 10.76
C VAL A 449 3.33 1.04 10.92
N GLY A 450 2.80 1.61 9.83
CA GLY A 450 1.53 2.35 9.86
C GLY A 450 0.30 1.48 10.06
N SER A 451 0.12 0.48 9.20
CA SER A 451 -1.06 -0.38 9.25
C SER A 451 -1.08 -1.31 10.47
N GLY A 452 0.08 -1.76 10.96
CA GLY A 452 0.18 -2.51 12.21
C GLY A 452 -0.04 -1.66 13.45
N TYR A 453 0.37 -0.38 13.43
CA TYR A 453 -0.02 0.56 14.49
C TYR A 453 -1.54 0.72 14.55
N LEU A 454 -2.19 0.99 13.41
CA LEU A 454 -3.64 1.14 13.35
C LEU A 454 -4.36 -0.17 13.71
N GLU A 455 -3.86 -1.33 13.30
CA GLU A 455 -4.40 -2.62 13.74
C GLU A 455 -4.41 -2.77 15.26
N ARG A 456 -3.30 -2.42 15.94
CA ARG A 456 -3.24 -2.48 17.42
C ARG A 456 -4.23 -1.50 18.06
N VAL A 457 -4.35 -0.30 17.51
CA VAL A 457 -5.34 0.72 17.92
C VAL A 457 -6.76 0.16 17.81
N ALA A 458 -7.13 -0.41 16.66
CA ALA A 458 -8.44 -1.01 16.44
C ALA A 458 -8.71 -2.20 17.35
N ARG A 459 -7.75 -3.12 17.51
CA ARG A 459 -7.90 -4.27 18.39
C ARG A 459 -8.14 -3.83 19.83
N HIS A 460 -7.39 -2.83 20.31
CA HIS A 460 -7.59 -2.28 21.64
C HIS A 460 -9.01 -1.71 21.80
N PHE A 461 -9.49 -0.95 20.81
CA PHE A 461 -10.85 -0.39 20.82
C PHE A 461 -11.93 -1.50 20.80
N ILE A 462 -11.84 -2.44 19.85
CA ILE A 462 -12.81 -3.52 19.65
C ILE A 462 -12.86 -4.45 20.87
N ASP A 463 -11.72 -4.80 21.45
CA ASP A 463 -11.66 -5.67 22.63
C ASP A 463 -12.25 -4.97 23.86
N ALA A 464 -12.04 -3.67 23.99
CA ALA A 464 -12.66 -2.89 25.06
C ALA A 464 -14.18 -2.79 24.88
N GLU A 465 -14.65 -2.56 23.65
CA GLU A 465 -16.08 -2.52 23.34
C GLU A 465 -16.76 -3.86 23.65
N LYS A 466 -16.12 -4.99 23.31
CA LYS A 466 -16.60 -6.33 23.66
C LYS A 466 -16.70 -6.52 25.17
N LYS A 467 -15.71 -6.07 25.94
CA LYS A 467 -15.73 -6.13 27.42
C LYS A 467 -16.82 -5.24 28.01
N ALA A 468 -17.02 -4.04 27.48
CA ALA A 468 -18.09 -3.14 27.90
C ALA A 468 -19.48 -3.76 27.65
N LYS A 469 -19.70 -4.37 26.47
CA LYS A 469 -20.94 -5.10 26.15
C LYS A 469 -21.17 -6.30 27.09
N GLN A 470 -20.12 -7.06 27.41
CA GLN A 470 -20.22 -8.22 28.31
C GLN A 470 -20.47 -7.84 29.77
N SER A 471 -20.05 -6.65 30.19
CA SER A 471 -20.23 -6.13 31.56
C SER A 471 -21.49 -5.27 31.72
N GLY A 472 -22.37 -5.22 30.73
CA GLY A 472 -23.58 -4.39 30.80
C GLY A 472 -23.31 -2.87 30.83
N GLY A 473 -22.13 -2.44 30.37
CA GLY A 473 -21.73 -1.03 30.33
C GLY A 473 -21.00 -0.52 31.58
N GLU A 474 -20.63 -1.39 32.53
CA GLU A 474 -19.87 -0.99 33.73
C GLU A 474 -18.40 -0.62 33.44
N VAL A 475 -17.84 -1.13 32.34
CA VAL A 475 -16.47 -0.83 31.92
C VAL A 475 -16.43 0.41 31.04
N GLU A 476 -15.72 1.44 31.49
CA GLU A 476 -15.47 2.66 30.72
C GLU A 476 -14.65 2.37 29.45
N MET A 477 -15.05 2.97 28.34
CA MET A 477 -14.32 2.83 27.07
C MET A 477 -12.98 3.57 27.13
N PRO A 478 -11.87 2.94 26.69
CA PRO A 478 -10.57 3.59 26.69
C PRO A 478 -10.55 4.74 25.69
N THR A 479 -9.98 5.88 26.09
CA THR A 479 -9.66 6.98 25.18
C THR A 479 -8.47 6.58 24.30
N VAL A 480 -8.76 5.96 23.17
CA VAL A 480 -7.75 5.63 22.16
C VAL A 480 -7.59 6.82 21.21
N ARG A 481 -6.35 7.21 20.89
CA ARG A 481 -6.07 8.36 20.02
C ARG A 481 -5.09 8.02 18.91
N ILE A 482 -5.22 8.72 17.78
CA ILE A 482 -4.36 8.60 16.60
C ILE A 482 -3.66 9.95 16.37
N PRO A 483 -2.32 9.99 16.35
CA PRO A 483 -1.56 11.18 15.96
C PRO A 483 -1.69 11.40 14.45
N MET A 484 -2.42 12.43 14.05
CA MET A 484 -2.72 12.72 12.66
C MET A 484 -2.70 14.22 12.34
N PHE A 485 -2.70 14.52 11.05
CA PHE A 485 -2.86 15.85 10.49
C PHE A 485 -3.69 15.76 9.21
N ARG A 486 -4.28 16.86 8.79
CA ARG A 486 -4.98 16.93 7.51
C ARG A 486 -4.01 16.72 6.35
N GLY A 487 -4.40 15.93 5.35
CA GLY A 487 -3.59 15.76 4.14
C GLY A 487 -3.32 17.11 3.46
N LEU A 488 -2.05 17.40 3.20
CA LEU A 488 -1.59 18.69 2.67
C LEU A 488 -1.62 18.77 1.15
N MET A 489 -1.70 17.63 0.48
CA MET A 489 -1.69 17.59 -0.98
C MET A 489 -3.09 17.86 -1.53
N ALA A 490 -3.14 18.66 -2.59
CA ALA A 490 -4.33 18.78 -3.42
C ALA A 490 -4.60 17.42 -4.06
N ASN A 491 -5.44 16.61 -3.43
CA ASN A 491 -5.84 15.34 -4.00
C ASN A 491 -6.73 15.62 -5.23
N PRO A 492 -6.38 15.13 -6.43
CA PRO A 492 -7.21 15.30 -7.62
C PRO A 492 -8.65 14.78 -7.44
N LEU A 493 -8.85 13.74 -6.62
CA LEU A 493 -10.19 13.26 -6.25
C LEU A 493 -10.96 14.32 -5.46
N SER A 494 -10.29 15.09 -4.60
CA SER A 494 -10.91 16.09 -3.74
C SER A 494 -11.35 17.39 -4.41
N LYS A 495 -11.31 17.47 -5.75
CA LYS A 495 -11.83 18.62 -6.49
C LYS A 495 -13.36 18.60 -6.42
N LYS A 496 -13.98 19.70 -6.00
CA LYS A 496 -15.45 19.82 -6.06
C LYS A 496 -15.87 19.85 -7.52
N PHE A 497 -16.86 19.04 -7.87
CA PHE A 497 -17.41 18.99 -9.21
C PHE A 497 -18.84 19.51 -9.13
N ASP A 498 -19.09 20.65 -9.76
CA ASP A 498 -20.40 21.34 -9.72
C ASP A 498 -21.46 20.70 -10.63
N SER A 499 -21.14 19.58 -11.28
CA SER A 499 -22.00 18.95 -12.28
C SER A 499 -22.48 17.55 -11.88
N ASP A 500 -23.77 17.30 -12.12
CA ASP A 500 -24.44 16.01 -11.93
C ASP A 500 -24.22 15.06 -13.13
N GLY A 501 -23.03 15.13 -13.72
CA GLY A 501 -22.61 14.32 -14.87
C GLY A 501 -22.46 12.83 -14.56
N PRO A 502 -22.38 11.97 -15.59
CA PRO A 502 -22.13 10.55 -15.41
C PRO A 502 -20.72 10.28 -14.87
N MET A 503 -20.59 9.30 -13.96
CA MET A 503 -19.33 8.99 -13.30
C MET A 503 -19.08 7.49 -13.23
N ILE A 504 -17.87 7.05 -13.61
CA ILE A 504 -17.39 5.69 -13.38
C ILE A 504 -16.28 5.75 -12.34
N MET A 505 -16.37 4.90 -11.31
CA MET A 505 -15.36 4.73 -10.27
C MET A 505 -14.84 3.30 -10.33
N ILE A 506 -13.52 3.13 -10.43
CA ILE A 506 -12.86 1.83 -10.60
C ILE A 506 -11.88 1.67 -9.44
N GLY A 507 -12.15 0.73 -8.55
CA GLY A 507 -11.32 0.54 -7.36
C GLY A 507 -11.17 -0.90 -6.93
N ALA A 508 -9.98 -1.27 -6.46
CA ALA A 508 -9.72 -2.61 -5.93
C ALA A 508 -9.37 -2.55 -4.44
N GLY A 509 -9.94 -3.45 -3.64
CA GLY A 509 -9.76 -3.47 -2.18
C GLY A 509 -10.10 -2.12 -1.54
N VAL A 510 -9.18 -1.57 -0.74
CA VAL A 510 -9.34 -0.24 -0.11
C VAL A 510 -9.33 0.93 -1.09
N GLY A 511 -9.07 0.71 -2.38
CA GLY A 511 -9.37 1.69 -3.44
C GLY A 511 -10.84 2.10 -3.52
N MET A 512 -11.75 1.33 -2.91
CA MET A 512 -13.16 1.70 -2.73
C MET A 512 -13.37 2.86 -1.72
N ALA A 513 -12.39 3.10 -0.82
CA ALA A 513 -12.54 4.06 0.26
C ALA A 513 -12.99 5.46 -0.21
N PRO A 514 -12.28 6.18 -1.10
CA PRO A 514 -12.73 7.51 -1.54
C PRO A 514 -14.09 7.49 -2.24
N PHE A 515 -14.38 6.44 -3.01
CA PHE A 515 -15.64 6.31 -3.75
C PHE A 515 -16.86 6.17 -2.85
N ARG A 516 -16.72 5.58 -1.67
CA ARG A 516 -17.80 5.52 -0.69
C ARG A 516 -18.33 6.92 -0.35
N GLY A 517 -17.43 7.87 -0.07
CA GLY A 517 -17.81 9.25 0.23
C GLY A 517 -18.49 9.95 -0.96
N PHE A 518 -17.94 9.78 -2.17
CA PHE A 518 -18.51 10.35 -3.40
C PHE A 518 -19.93 9.83 -3.68
N ILE A 519 -20.11 8.51 -3.61
CA ILE A 519 -21.40 7.87 -3.90
C ILE A 519 -22.44 8.30 -2.88
N LEU A 520 -22.13 8.24 -1.58
CA LEU A 520 -23.07 8.63 -0.53
C LEU A 520 -23.51 10.10 -0.66
N ASN A 521 -22.59 11.00 -1.03
CA ASN A 521 -22.95 12.40 -1.28
C ASN A 521 -23.85 12.56 -2.51
N ARG A 522 -23.54 11.87 -3.61
CA ARG A 522 -24.36 11.98 -4.83
C ARG A 522 -25.72 11.33 -4.70
N LEU A 523 -25.85 10.25 -3.94
CA LEU A 523 -27.12 9.58 -3.69
C LEU A 523 -28.12 10.44 -2.88
N ARG A 524 -27.67 11.53 -2.24
CA ARG A 524 -28.57 12.54 -1.66
C ARG A 524 -29.46 13.20 -2.71
N ASN A 525 -28.97 13.30 -3.96
CA ASN A 525 -29.76 13.71 -5.11
C ASN A 525 -30.23 12.46 -5.85
N SER A 526 -31.53 12.14 -5.74
CA SER A 526 -32.11 10.94 -6.36
C SER A 526 -31.95 10.88 -7.89
N LYS A 527 -31.76 12.03 -8.56
CA LYS A 527 -31.50 12.10 -10.01
C LYS A 527 -30.12 11.54 -10.42
N CYS A 528 -29.21 11.38 -9.46
CA CYS A 528 -27.84 10.95 -9.72
C CYS A 528 -27.66 9.43 -9.66
N ALA A 529 -28.59 8.66 -9.09
CA ALA A 529 -28.45 7.22 -8.92
C ALA A 529 -28.19 6.46 -10.24
N ASN A 530 -28.86 6.87 -11.33
CA ASN A 530 -28.72 6.24 -12.66
C ASN A 530 -27.52 6.76 -13.48
N LYS A 531 -26.63 7.54 -12.85
CA LYS A 531 -25.48 8.18 -13.49
C LYS A 531 -24.15 7.80 -12.82
N ILE A 532 -24.17 6.78 -11.96
CA ILE A 532 -23.02 6.38 -11.18
C ILE A 532 -22.78 4.90 -11.43
N TRP A 533 -21.54 4.57 -11.78
CA TRP A 533 -21.08 3.18 -11.92
C TRP A 533 -19.84 2.99 -11.06
N LEU A 534 -19.79 1.87 -10.35
CA LEU A 534 -18.69 1.46 -9.51
C LEU A 534 -18.25 0.05 -9.93
N ILE A 535 -16.99 -0.09 -10.30
CA ILE A 535 -16.35 -1.40 -10.55
C ILE A 535 -15.42 -1.67 -9.37
N GLN A 536 -15.83 -2.61 -8.49
CA GLN A 536 -15.05 -3.00 -7.31
C GLN A 536 -14.34 -4.33 -7.53
N GLY A 537 -13.01 -4.34 -7.44
CA GLY A 537 -12.18 -5.54 -7.48
C GLY A 537 -11.94 -6.15 -6.10
N VAL A 538 -12.24 -7.44 -5.94
CA VAL A 538 -12.03 -8.20 -4.70
C VAL A 538 -11.44 -9.59 -5.01
N ARG A 539 -10.99 -10.34 -3.99
CA ARG A 539 -10.59 -11.74 -4.20
C ARG A 539 -11.82 -12.64 -4.20
N ASP A 540 -12.60 -12.52 -3.14
CA ASP A 540 -13.78 -13.33 -2.84
C ASP A 540 -14.81 -12.43 -2.16
N SER A 541 -15.95 -12.25 -2.82
CA SER A 541 -17.03 -11.37 -2.32
C SER A 541 -17.53 -11.78 -0.94
N THR A 542 -17.43 -13.06 -0.57
CA THR A 542 -17.85 -13.54 0.74
C THR A 542 -16.85 -13.24 1.86
N LEU A 543 -15.61 -12.88 1.52
CA LEU A 543 -14.53 -12.68 2.49
C LEU A 543 -14.00 -11.25 2.53
N ASP A 544 -13.75 -10.63 1.37
CA ASP A 544 -13.05 -9.35 1.27
C ASP A 544 -13.79 -8.24 0.51
N GLU A 545 -15.11 -8.40 0.30
CA GLU A 545 -15.96 -7.29 -0.13
C GLU A 545 -16.20 -6.29 1.00
N ILE A 546 -15.44 -5.19 0.98
CA ILE A 546 -15.61 -4.10 1.94
C ILE A 546 -16.82 -3.23 1.59
N TYR A 547 -17.52 -2.75 2.63
CA TYR A 547 -18.69 -1.87 2.55
C TYR A 547 -19.88 -2.45 1.76
N SER A 548 -20.02 -3.78 1.75
CA SER A 548 -21.19 -4.45 1.15
C SER A 548 -22.47 -4.04 1.88
N GLY A 549 -23.50 -3.66 1.14
CA GLY A 549 -24.82 -3.25 1.68
C GLY A 549 -24.92 -1.77 2.08
N GLU A 550 -23.81 -1.01 2.10
CA GLU A 550 -23.82 0.38 2.59
C GLU A 550 -24.33 1.40 1.56
N LEU A 551 -24.51 1.01 0.29
CA LEU A 551 -25.01 1.90 -0.77
C LEU A 551 -26.55 1.85 -0.94
N GLY A 552 -27.24 1.09 -0.07
CA GLY A 552 -28.71 0.99 -0.06
C GLY A 552 -29.28 0.25 -1.26
N ASP A 553 -30.57 0.51 -1.56
CA ASP A 553 -31.34 -0.24 -2.57
C ASP A 553 -30.77 -0.12 -4.00
N HIS A 554 -30.01 0.95 -4.27
CA HIS A 554 -29.39 1.20 -5.58
C HIS A 554 -28.09 0.42 -5.80
N GLU A 555 -27.55 -0.27 -4.79
CA GLU A 555 -26.24 -0.91 -4.85
C GLU A 555 -26.12 -1.86 -6.06
N LYS A 556 -27.14 -2.69 -6.32
CA LYS A 556 -27.12 -3.65 -7.45
C LYS A 556 -27.07 -2.99 -8.83
N GLN A 557 -27.54 -1.75 -8.95
CA GLN A 557 -27.57 -1.00 -10.21
C GLN A 557 -26.27 -0.23 -10.43
N ILE A 558 -25.68 0.27 -9.33
CA ILE A 558 -24.50 1.12 -9.34
C ILE A 558 -23.20 0.29 -9.32
N LYS A 559 -23.17 -0.77 -8.51
CA LYS A 559 -21.94 -1.47 -8.14
C LYS A 559 -21.85 -2.84 -8.82
N LYS A 560 -20.76 -3.02 -9.56
CA LYS A 560 -20.32 -4.28 -10.13
C LYS A 560 -19.11 -4.80 -9.37
N VAL A 561 -19.25 -5.97 -8.75
CA VAL A 561 -18.15 -6.65 -8.04
C VAL A 561 -17.46 -7.65 -8.98
N VAL A 562 -16.14 -7.54 -9.09
CA VAL A 562 -15.27 -8.41 -9.88
C VAL A 562 -14.40 -9.23 -8.95
N GLN A 563 -14.34 -10.55 -9.17
CA GLN A 563 -13.77 -11.49 -8.22
C GLN A 563 -12.63 -12.30 -8.84
N SER A 564 -11.41 -12.08 -8.36
CA SER A 564 -10.22 -12.75 -8.93
C SER A 564 -10.11 -14.24 -8.61
N ARG A 565 -10.82 -14.72 -7.57
CA ARG A 565 -10.86 -16.14 -7.17
C ARG A 565 -12.22 -16.81 -7.38
N ALA A 566 -13.11 -16.19 -8.16
CA ALA A 566 -14.36 -16.84 -8.53
C ALA A 566 -14.06 -18.18 -9.21
N LYS A 567 -14.69 -19.25 -8.71
CA LYS A 567 -14.71 -20.52 -9.44
C LYS A 567 -15.52 -20.31 -10.71
N PRO A 568 -15.07 -20.80 -11.88
CA PRO A 568 -15.91 -20.76 -13.07
C PRO A 568 -17.23 -21.47 -12.76
N PRO A 569 -18.36 -20.97 -13.28
CA PRO A 569 -19.62 -21.68 -13.16
C PRO A 569 -19.41 -23.10 -13.71
N VAL A 570 -19.74 -24.10 -12.90
CA VAL A 570 -19.78 -25.48 -13.35
C VAL A 570 -20.99 -25.58 -14.28
N ASP A 571 -20.76 -25.60 -15.59
CA ASP A 571 -21.82 -25.90 -16.56
C ASP A 571 -22.37 -27.30 -16.24
N GLN A 572 -23.57 -27.36 -15.67
CA GLN A 572 -24.32 -28.61 -15.46
C GLN A 572 -25.13 -29.01 -16.71
N SER A 573 -24.88 -28.39 -17.86
CA SER A 573 -25.60 -28.71 -19.09
C SER A 573 -24.65 -28.78 -20.28
N ASP A 574 -23.94 -29.89 -20.40
CA ASP A 574 -23.64 -30.46 -21.72
C ASP A 574 -23.35 -31.95 -21.58
N ALA A 575 -24.40 -32.71 -21.21
CA ALA A 575 -24.49 -34.08 -21.68
C ALA A 575 -24.70 -34.00 -23.20
N GLY A 576 -23.60 -33.96 -23.94
CA GLY A 576 -23.59 -33.87 -25.40
C GLY A 576 -24.46 -34.96 -26.03
N VAL A 577 -25.65 -34.59 -26.48
CA VAL A 577 -26.42 -35.37 -27.43
C VAL A 577 -25.88 -35.02 -28.81
N VAL A 578 -24.98 -35.86 -29.31
CA VAL A 578 -24.52 -35.81 -30.70
C VAL A 578 -25.63 -36.39 -31.56
N ASP A 579 -26.46 -35.54 -32.19
CA ASP A 579 -27.39 -35.98 -33.23
C ASP A 579 -26.63 -36.19 -34.55
N ILE A 580 -26.31 -37.45 -34.86
CA ILE A 580 -25.64 -37.83 -36.11
C ILE A 580 -26.71 -38.08 -37.17
N GLN A 581 -26.97 -37.11 -38.04
CA GLN A 581 -27.62 -37.38 -39.32
C GLN A 581 -26.56 -37.68 -40.40
N PRO A 582 -26.65 -38.82 -41.12
CA PRO A 582 -25.72 -39.11 -42.20
C PRO A 582 -26.08 -38.32 -43.45
N ARG A 583 -25.22 -37.38 -43.88
CA ARG A 583 -25.26 -36.81 -45.23
C ARG A 583 -24.24 -37.49 -46.14
N LYS A 584 -24.74 -37.96 -47.29
CA LYS A 584 -23.97 -38.45 -48.43
C LYS A 584 -23.24 -37.30 -49.12
N GLY A 585 -22.01 -37.55 -49.57
CA GLY A 585 -21.26 -36.69 -50.48
C GLY A 585 -20.10 -36.01 -49.79
N GLY A 586 -18.89 -36.55 -49.99
CA GLY A 586 -17.67 -36.04 -49.39
C GLY A 586 -17.19 -34.77 -50.07
N GLU A 587 -16.89 -33.76 -49.25
CA GLU A 587 -15.74 -32.86 -49.31
C GLU A 587 -15.82 -31.91 -48.11
N THR A 588 -14.81 -31.93 -47.25
CA THR A 588 -14.77 -31.13 -46.01
C THR A 588 -13.70 -30.06 -46.13
N THR A 589 -14.09 -28.81 -46.39
CA THR A 589 -13.31 -27.61 -46.06
C THR A 589 -14.00 -26.88 -44.92
N GLY A 590 -13.84 -27.40 -43.70
CA GLY A 590 -14.33 -26.77 -42.48
C GLY A 590 -13.31 -25.76 -41.97
N LYS A 591 -13.59 -24.47 -42.15
CA LYS A 591 -12.95 -23.38 -41.40
C LYS A 591 -13.32 -23.58 -39.92
N VAL A 592 -12.34 -23.92 -39.08
CA VAL A 592 -12.53 -23.94 -37.62
C VAL A 592 -12.70 -22.48 -37.18
N VAL A 593 -13.94 -22.01 -37.18
CA VAL A 593 -14.31 -20.87 -36.34
C VAL A 593 -14.40 -21.45 -34.95
N SER A 594 -13.35 -21.26 -34.16
CA SER A 594 -13.40 -21.56 -32.74
C SER A 594 -14.37 -20.58 -32.09
N GLU A 595 -15.66 -20.91 -32.09
CA GLU A 595 -16.62 -20.37 -31.13
C GLU A 595 -16.25 -20.92 -29.75
N VAL A 596 -15.20 -20.33 -29.17
CA VAL A 596 -14.92 -20.38 -27.73
C VAL A 596 -14.91 -18.93 -27.25
N GLN A 597 -16.04 -18.27 -27.45
CA GLN A 597 -16.41 -17.07 -26.70
C GLN A 597 -17.47 -17.46 -25.66
N ALA A 598 -17.24 -18.58 -24.99
CA ALA A 598 -17.97 -18.91 -23.77
C ALA A 598 -17.66 -17.82 -22.73
N ASN A 599 -18.70 -17.15 -22.24
CA ASN A 599 -18.70 -16.09 -21.23
C ASN A 599 -17.58 -16.25 -20.18
N LYS A 600 -16.41 -15.67 -20.43
CA LYS A 600 -15.37 -15.55 -19.41
C LYS A 600 -15.83 -14.45 -18.46
N ALA A 601 -16.22 -14.82 -17.25
CA ALA A 601 -16.48 -13.86 -16.20
C ALA A 601 -15.23 -12.97 -15.99
N ALA A 602 -15.41 -11.66 -15.84
CA ALA A 602 -14.32 -10.74 -15.52
C ALA A 602 -13.60 -11.20 -14.26
N LYS A 603 -12.27 -11.29 -14.33
CA LYS A 603 -11.44 -11.73 -13.20
C LYS A 603 -10.84 -10.53 -12.45
N TYR A 604 -10.54 -9.46 -13.18
CA TYR A 604 -10.03 -8.21 -12.64
C TYR A 604 -10.80 -7.01 -13.17
N VAL A 605 -10.67 -5.87 -12.51
CA VAL A 605 -11.41 -4.65 -12.84
C VAL A 605 -11.16 -4.20 -14.29
N GLN A 606 -9.95 -4.37 -14.82
CA GLN A 606 -9.62 -4.07 -16.21
C GLN A 606 -10.31 -4.98 -17.24
N ASP A 607 -10.73 -6.20 -16.85
CA ASP A 607 -11.54 -7.06 -17.71
C ASP A 607 -12.96 -6.50 -17.80
N GLU A 608 -13.52 -6.09 -16.66
CA GLU A 608 -14.85 -5.50 -16.58
C GLU A 608 -14.92 -4.15 -17.29
N VAL A 609 -13.85 -3.34 -17.23
CA VAL A 609 -13.74 -2.08 -18.01
C VAL A 609 -13.90 -2.35 -19.51
N ARG A 610 -13.24 -3.39 -20.05
CA ARG A 610 -13.38 -3.79 -21.46
C ARG A 610 -14.79 -4.34 -21.75
N MET A 611 -15.37 -5.12 -20.85
CA MET A 611 -16.73 -5.66 -21.03
C MET A 611 -17.80 -4.55 -21.01
N GLN A 612 -17.56 -3.48 -20.26
CA GLN A 612 -18.43 -2.31 -20.19
C GLN A 612 -17.97 -1.16 -21.11
N ALA A 613 -17.27 -1.46 -22.20
CA ALA A 613 -16.71 -0.47 -23.12
C ALA A 613 -17.74 0.58 -23.59
N ASP A 614 -18.99 0.19 -23.84
CA ASP A 614 -20.05 1.12 -24.24
C ASP A 614 -20.38 2.14 -23.15
N ILE A 615 -20.44 1.72 -21.88
CA ILE A 615 -20.69 2.62 -20.74
C ILE A 615 -19.47 3.52 -20.54
N VAL A 616 -18.26 2.95 -20.56
CA VAL A 616 -17.00 3.70 -20.43
C VAL A 616 -16.91 4.79 -21.48
N TRP A 617 -17.17 4.43 -22.74
CA TRP A 617 -17.17 5.37 -23.86
C TRP A 617 -18.27 6.42 -23.75
N PHE A 618 -19.49 6.03 -23.37
CA PHE A 618 -20.59 6.96 -23.12
C PHE A 618 -20.24 8.00 -22.06
N VAL A 619 -19.68 7.56 -20.92
CA VAL A 619 -19.35 8.46 -19.82
C VAL A 619 -18.24 9.43 -20.21
N ILE A 620 -17.11 8.95 -20.76
CA ILE A 620 -15.97 9.85 -21.04
C ILE A 620 -16.24 10.88 -22.16
N ASN A 621 -17.21 10.61 -23.03
CA ASN A 621 -17.64 11.55 -24.07
C ASN A 621 -18.74 12.51 -23.64
N ALA A 622 -19.35 12.30 -22.47
CA ALA A 622 -20.25 13.31 -21.91
C ALA A 622 -19.46 14.57 -21.54
N LEU A 623 -20.05 15.74 -21.77
CA LEU A 623 -19.47 17.06 -21.48
C LEU A 623 -18.94 17.16 -20.05
N ASP A 624 -19.66 16.57 -19.11
CA ASP A 624 -19.37 16.58 -17.68
C ASP A 624 -19.11 15.18 -17.10
N GLY A 625 -18.84 14.21 -17.97
CA GLY A 625 -18.58 12.83 -17.59
C GLY A 625 -17.17 12.62 -17.06
N ARG A 626 -17.03 11.71 -16.07
CA ARG A 626 -15.75 11.50 -15.37
C ARG A 626 -15.46 10.03 -15.07
N ILE A 627 -14.19 9.69 -15.07
CA ILE A 627 -13.69 8.37 -14.69
C ILE A 627 -12.64 8.53 -13.59
N PHE A 628 -12.82 7.80 -12.50
CA PHE A 628 -11.92 7.78 -11.36
C PHE A 628 -11.33 6.39 -11.16
N VAL A 629 -10.03 6.31 -10.92
CA VAL A 629 -9.32 5.05 -10.64
C VAL A 629 -8.61 5.16 -9.30
N CYS A 630 -8.77 4.17 -8.43
CA CYS A 630 -8.18 4.18 -7.10
C CYS A 630 -7.70 2.79 -6.65
N GLY A 631 -6.48 2.69 -6.10
CA GLY A 631 -5.93 1.44 -5.59
C GLY A 631 -4.46 1.25 -5.95
N SER A 632 -4.01 0.01 -6.16
CA SER A 632 -2.58 -0.23 -6.42
C SER A 632 -2.14 0.27 -7.79
N SER A 633 -1.03 1.02 -7.86
CA SER A 633 -0.46 1.47 -9.15
C SER A 633 -0.06 0.28 -10.01
N ARG A 634 0.67 -0.67 -9.42
CA ARG A 634 1.21 -1.82 -10.13
C ARG A 634 0.14 -2.88 -10.37
N GLY A 635 0.02 -3.32 -11.62
CA GLY A 635 -0.92 -4.36 -12.03
C GLY A 635 -2.38 -3.90 -12.13
N MET A 636 -2.92 -3.15 -11.16
CA MET A 636 -4.29 -2.61 -11.25
C MET A 636 -4.32 -1.30 -12.05
N GLY A 637 -3.62 -0.26 -11.60
CA GLY A 637 -3.60 1.04 -12.28
C GLY A 637 -3.13 0.94 -13.73
N GLU A 638 -1.96 0.32 -13.94
CA GLU A 638 -1.40 0.04 -15.28
C GLU A 638 -2.39 -0.75 -16.16
N GLY A 639 -3.01 -1.80 -15.60
CA GLY A 639 -3.94 -2.65 -16.33
C GLY A 639 -5.26 -1.95 -16.69
N VAL A 640 -5.73 -1.03 -15.85
CA VAL A 640 -6.91 -0.20 -16.14
C VAL A 640 -6.59 0.84 -17.20
N GLU A 641 -5.41 1.48 -17.15
CA GLU A 641 -4.98 2.43 -18.19
C GLU A 641 -4.90 1.75 -19.57
N GLU A 642 -4.32 0.55 -19.65
CA GLU A 642 -4.32 -0.26 -20.87
C GLU A 642 -5.75 -0.60 -21.34
N ALA A 643 -6.65 -0.98 -20.42
CA ALA A 643 -8.03 -1.27 -20.76
C ALA A 643 -8.79 -0.05 -21.29
N LEU A 644 -8.54 1.14 -20.73
CA LEU A 644 -9.12 2.38 -21.20
C LEU A 644 -8.63 2.74 -22.61
N ILE A 645 -7.34 2.53 -22.88
CA ILE A 645 -6.77 2.68 -24.24
C ILE A 645 -7.49 1.74 -25.22
N ASP A 646 -7.67 0.46 -24.85
CA ASP A 646 -8.39 -0.51 -25.69
C ASP A 646 -9.83 -0.06 -25.97
N VAL A 647 -10.54 0.49 -24.98
CA VAL A 647 -11.90 1.02 -25.16
C VAL A 647 -11.91 2.20 -26.15
N ALA A 648 -10.94 3.11 -26.05
CA ALA A 648 -10.86 4.25 -26.97
C ALA A 648 -10.52 3.81 -28.40
N MET A 649 -9.69 2.78 -28.57
CA MET A 649 -9.41 2.19 -29.88
C MET A 649 -10.66 1.52 -30.47
N ASP A 650 -11.37 0.70 -29.69
CA ASP A 650 -12.56 -0.03 -30.14
C ASP A 650 -13.75 0.91 -30.43
N LYS A 651 -14.10 1.78 -29.48
CA LYS A 651 -15.31 2.62 -29.57
C LYS A 651 -15.09 3.95 -30.26
N GLY A 652 -13.86 4.46 -30.22
CA GLY A 652 -13.46 5.69 -30.89
C GLY A 652 -12.90 5.50 -32.29
N ASN A 653 -12.66 4.25 -32.71
CA ASN A 653 -11.96 3.91 -33.96
C ASN A 653 -10.61 4.65 -34.09
N LEU A 654 -9.92 4.79 -32.95
CA LEU A 654 -8.61 5.44 -32.82
C LEU A 654 -7.50 4.39 -32.96
N ASN A 655 -6.36 4.80 -33.49
CA ASN A 655 -5.15 4.00 -33.35
C ASN A 655 -4.57 4.10 -31.92
N PHE A 656 -3.54 3.31 -31.63
CA PHE A 656 -2.97 3.24 -30.27
C PHE A 656 -2.35 4.58 -29.78
N GLU A 657 -1.69 5.33 -30.66
CA GLU A 657 -1.09 6.62 -30.30
C GLU A 657 -2.19 7.66 -30.07
N GLU A 658 -3.19 7.72 -30.97
CA GLU A 658 -4.36 8.60 -30.82
C GLU A 658 -5.16 8.30 -29.54
N ALA A 659 -5.33 7.03 -29.19
CA ALA A 659 -6.01 6.61 -27.98
C ALA A 659 -5.25 7.03 -26.71
N LYS A 660 -3.92 6.97 -26.72
CA LYS A 660 -3.08 7.48 -25.63
C LYS A 660 -3.21 8.99 -25.48
N ASP A 661 -3.11 9.72 -26.57
CA ASP A 661 -3.24 11.17 -26.59
C ASP A 661 -4.64 11.60 -26.13
N PHE A 662 -5.68 10.87 -26.52
CA PHE A 662 -7.04 11.09 -26.03
C PHE A 662 -7.11 11.00 -24.50
N TRP A 663 -6.57 9.95 -23.88
CA TRP A 663 -6.59 9.81 -22.42
C TRP A 663 -5.68 10.79 -21.69
N ALA A 664 -4.57 11.21 -22.31
CA ALA A 664 -3.73 12.29 -21.80
C ALA A 664 -4.54 13.61 -21.73
N GLN A 665 -5.20 13.99 -22.82
CA GLN A 665 -6.07 15.18 -22.84
C GLN A 665 -7.19 15.10 -21.80
N LYS A 666 -7.82 13.92 -21.65
CA LYS A 666 -8.86 13.69 -20.62
C LYS A 666 -8.32 13.83 -19.20
N ARG A 667 -7.06 13.49 -18.97
CA ARG A 667 -6.37 13.69 -17.69
C ARG A 667 -6.13 15.18 -17.42
N ASP A 668 -5.64 15.91 -18.42
CA ASP A 668 -5.31 17.33 -18.31
C ASP A 668 -6.55 18.19 -17.97
N VAL A 669 -7.69 17.88 -18.58
CA VAL A 669 -8.97 18.58 -18.29
C VAL A 669 -9.68 18.06 -17.02
N GLY A 670 -9.13 17.04 -16.35
CA GLY A 670 -9.68 16.48 -15.12
C GLY A 670 -10.95 15.62 -15.30
N GLN A 671 -11.18 15.07 -16.50
CA GLN A 671 -12.24 14.08 -16.76
C GLN A 671 -11.78 12.66 -16.41
N TYR A 672 -10.49 12.37 -16.55
CA TYR A 672 -9.87 11.14 -16.07
C TYR A 672 -8.94 11.44 -14.90
N VAL A 673 -9.20 10.81 -13.74
CA VAL A 673 -8.43 11.02 -12.52
C VAL A 673 -8.03 9.68 -11.92
N ALA A 674 -6.74 9.46 -11.71
CA ALA A 674 -6.22 8.25 -11.10
C ALA A 674 -5.43 8.61 -9.83
N GLU A 675 -5.84 8.05 -8.69
CA GLU A 675 -5.09 8.10 -7.43
C GLU A 675 -4.65 6.67 -7.08
N THR A 676 -3.42 6.33 -7.45
CA THR A 676 -2.89 4.98 -7.22
C THR A 676 -1.62 5.01 -6.38
N TRP A 677 -1.37 3.93 -5.61
CA TRP A 677 -0.25 3.82 -4.67
C TRP A 677 0.48 2.46 -4.69
#